data_AF-T1L2L9-F1
#
_entry.id   AF-T1L2L9-F1
#
_cell.length_a   1.000
_cell.length_b   1.000
_cell.length_c   1.000
_cell.angle_alpha   90.00
_cell.angle_beta   90.00
_cell.angle_gamma   90.00
#
_symmetry.space_group_name_H-M   'P 1'
#
loop_
_entity.id
_entity.type
_entity.pdbx_description
1 polymer ?
#
loop_
_entity_poly.entity_id
_entity_poly.type
_entity_poly.pdbx_seq_one_letter_code
_entity_poly.pdbx_strand_id
1 'polypeptide(L)'
;MNNRIIFKMFSFLVFLWLNCSIINCASLVGSRATGHSDTNRLIHASLTDKDTGRVWQMQEWVYSGSPRAGRIEIKSDENEANVFYSYSNSEDNKKRLVIHDNECDLYNYDLKWDNLLPGVNKPLTNLILLLGPSLFDRFDGFDWANGNDEVIRGSLMHSVSTDLDGKLNITLFYENYRDQIYGVKLPSQIVFTGHNPDTLVEGEAETLILDIYLQSQTQQEFDKLAQVTPGFGCPVYLNGDVAFPELNTLKIHFIASDQTNNNKPVALEIHTDENKQILRHKVLEAGYNSETILDYSLGAFYQTSTCYITPIESKDPGIDESGSLSIAKLLWLPKTLKYLGEIIFEHRSGYKVHVWESTETNRIINDKTYDKVVTTQYMSSSYKNDMFKGYSLVAASIRGYKKDSKGSYVLSYSRHRDYYDSNSDLPESEYHEALQVEDCFKKPDERLNLKFHLTCKDSEGCIQKSQDSVYEMKELFRSSLLGQLGISSTRVANIDFKFQKEVIEAEVTFLEAPNIKDVLQSDVYTLQPQSISKLHETVADSKEKCLRYHSSFVPSGAAIVYCSSGKQCFSTANAKEIKQESKGISCSVYTDPYKRLNRLGREKPLSDLHDHILGYFGHITFNMNLGEEAKGVAFQVTDVVAQIEAAEQRKRPFLSLYHFSRFDEIDGVHTVVVPGVDRFGDCYRACSQNEDIPCETFSFCNRKDKKECVVSIWLGSQIENNTTRDSDCEIYSKDQLSDFSVRRNLKYKNPTTVSKQSYIDDCASECYASKDCVSFQYCRGQKCLFGGYVTSENTEFYEDCDIYVRKSEKYKVTGMKLVSQVLYTEVDLDLDQCAALCDDDQSCKSFNFCPKGKAPAQCQITSYSTKDPKTESVESSICHNFESTVKSKADAISDNSPDVKVSGVSGGGVFGIIMLFLFIGLFAGYVGPYVYTKVKSADLNRSKDYAEWSKHENDDDDQTEI
;
A
#
# COMPACT_ATOMS: atom_id res chain seq x y z
N MET A 1 88.34 12.30 32.11
CA MET A 1 88.43 11.53 30.86
C MET A 1 87.12 10.83 30.49
N ASN A 2 85.97 11.27 31.02
CA ASN A 2 84.85 10.34 31.29
C ASN A 2 83.82 10.23 30.14
N ASN A 3 83.57 11.32 29.40
CA ASN A 3 82.48 11.37 28.41
C ASN A 3 82.66 10.38 27.24
N ARG A 4 83.91 10.00 26.89
CA ARG A 4 84.17 9.01 25.84
C ARG A 4 83.85 7.56 26.25
N ILE A 5 83.82 7.26 27.54
CA ILE A 5 83.43 5.94 28.07
C ILE A 5 81.90 5.89 28.20
N ILE A 6 81.28 6.95 28.75
CA ILE A 6 79.82 7.03 28.87
C ILE A 6 79.16 6.99 27.49
N PHE A 7 79.65 7.74 26.49
CA PHE A 7 79.09 7.69 25.14
C PHE A 7 79.27 6.30 24.49
N LYS A 8 80.39 5.61 24.74
CA LYS A 8 80.56 4.22 24.27
C LYS A 8 79.62 3.24 24.97
N MET A 9 79.43 3.32 26.30
CA MET A 9 78.44 2.51 27.00
C MET A 9 77.01 2.79 26.51
N PHE A 10 76.66 4.05 26.28
CA PHE A 10 75.35 4.43 25.79
C PHE A 10 75.12 3.92 24.35
N SER A 11 76.10 4.07 23.46
CA SER A 11 76.03 3.45 22.12
C SER A 11 76.00 1.92 22.17
N PHE A 12 76.68 1.26 23.12
CA PHE A 12 76.65 -0.19 23.25
C PHE A 12 75.31 -0.70 23.79
N LEU A 13 74.73 0.01 24.78
CA LEU A 13 73.37 -0.24 25.28
C LEU A 13 72.31 0.02 24.20
N VAL A 14 72.45 1.08 23.41
CA VAL A 14 71.56 1.37 22.28
C VAL A 14 71.73 0.35 21.14
N PHE A 15 72.94 -0.15 20.87
CA PHE A 15 73.12 -1.26 19.92
C PHE A 15 72.55 -2.59 20.44
N LEU A 16 72.64 -2.87 21.74
CA LEU A 16 71.97 -4.01 22.39
C LEU A 16 70.43 -3.87 22.34
N TRP A 17 69.89 -2.66 22.49
CA TRP A 17 68.46 -2.37 22.32
C TRP A 17 67.99 -2.35 20.87
N LEU A 18 68.90 -2.31 19.89
CA LEU A 18 68.60 -2.34 18.45
C LEU A 18 68.89 -3.70 17.79
N ASN A 19 69.52 -4.65 18.49
CA ASN A 19 69.89 -5.97 17.95
C ASN A 19 69.56 -7.12 18.92
N CYS A 20 68.39 -7.08 19.55
CA CYS A 20 67.81 -8.26 20.23
C CYS A 20 66.30 -8.09 20.47
N SER A 21 65.49 -8.54 19.51
CA SER A 21 64.04 -8.70 19.66
C SER A 21 63.72 -9.94 20.50
N ILE A 22 64.15 -9.97 21.77
CA ILE A 22 63.96 -11.11 22.68
C ILE A 22 62.50 -11.15 23.15
N ILE A 23 61.63 -11.64 22.28
CA ILE A 23 60.28 -12.11 22.55
C ILE A 23 60.17 -13.49 21.92
N ASN A 24 60.54 -14.51 22.69
CA ASN A 24 60.34 -15.95 22.48
C ASN A 24 60.29 -16.46 21.02
N CYS A 25 61.46 -16.76 20.43
CA CYS A 25 61.58 -17.74 19.34
C CYS A 25 61.39 -19.20 19.84
N ALA A 26 60.40 -19.42 20.70
CA ALA A 26 60.05 -20.71 21.31
C ALA A 26 58.64 -21.17 20.91
N SER A 27 57.96 -20.42 20.04
CA SER A 27 56.56 -20.61 19.66
C SER A 27 56.38 -20.63 18.15
N LEU A 28 55.55 -21.53 17.62
CA LEU A 28 55.16 -21.53 16.21
C LEU A 28 53.97 -20.61 15.88
N VAL A 29 53.20 -20.19 16.89
CA VAL A 29 52.07 -19.25 16.71
C VAL A 29 52.47 -17.82 17.11
N GLY A 30 53.27 -17.69 18.17
CA GLY A 30 53.78 -16.40 18.67
C GLY A 30 54.98 -15.84 17.90
N SER A 31 55.66 -16.65 17.08
CA SER A 31 56.66 -16.16 16.14
C SER A 31 56.01 -15.22 15.11
N ARG A 32 56.61 -14.03 14.95
CA ARG A 32 56.16 -13.06 13.95
C ARG A 32 56.38 -13.64 12.56
N ALA A 33 55.34 -13.63 11.72
CA ALA A 33 55.45 -13.97 10.31
C ALA A 33 56.09 -12.81 9.51
N THR A 34 57.40 -12.62 9.66
CA THR A 34 58.15 -11.53 9.01
C THR A 34 58.59 -11.84 7.58
N GLY A 35 58.56 -13.11 7.15
CA GLY A 35 58.84 -13.53 5.76
C GLY A 35 57.78 -13.13 4.72
N HIS A 36 56.67 -12.50 5.13
CA HIS A 36 55.54 -12.17 4.28
C HIS A 36 55.90 -11.26 3.09
N SER A 37 55.74 -11.80 1.87
CA SER A 37 55.81 -11.02 0.62
C SER A 37 54.66 -10.01 0.53
N ASP A 38 54.92 -8.85 -0.08
CA ASP A 38 53.89 -7.86 -0.41
C ASP A 38 53.01 -8.29 -1.61
N THR A 39 53.19 -9.51 -2.13
CA THR A 39 52.39 -10.09 -3.23
C THR A 39 51.57 -11.29 -2.78
N ASN A 40 50.41 -11.49 -3.41
CA ASN A 40 49.54 -12.64 -3.13
C ASN A 40 50.22 -13.94 -3.55
N ARG A 41 50.03 -15.02 -2.76
CA ARG A 41 50.67 -16.32 -3.01
C ARG A 41 49.67 -17.47 -2.99
N LEU A 42 49.89 -18.42 -3.90
CA LEU A 42 49.28 -19.74 -3.90
C LEU A 42 50.35 -20.77 -3.50
N ILE A 43 50.06 -21.58 -2.48
CA ILE A 43 50.97 -22.63 -2.01
C ILE A 43 50.24 -23.98 -2.09
N HIS A 44 50.84 -24.96 -2.76
CA HIS A 44 50.35 -26.35 -2.77
C HIS A 44 51.38 -27.22 -2.04
N ALA A 45 50.91 -28.00 -1.07
CA ALA A 45 51.75 -28.89 -0.29
C ALA A 45 50.98 -30.14 0.14
N SER A 46 51.70 -31.13 0.69
CA SER A 46 51.06 -32.16 1.53
C SER A 46 51.80 -32.32 2.85
N LEU A 47 51.05 -32.57 3.92
CA LEU A 47 51.59 -33.02 5.19
C LEU A 47 51.47 -34.55 5.25
N THR A 48 52.55 -35.24 5.57
CA THR A 48 52.58 -36.69 5.76
C THR A 48 53.04 -37.00 7.19
N ASP A 49 52.24 -37.74 7.94
CA ASP A 49 52.66 -38.40 9.17
C ASP A 49 53.49 -39.63 8.80
N LYS A 50 54.80 -39.59 9.10
CA LYS A 50 55.75 -40.65 8.72
C LYS A 50 55.50 -41.96 9.47
N ASP A 51 54.90 -41.89 10.65
CA ASP A 51 54.72 -43.02 11.56
C ASP A 51 53.43 -43.80 11.23
N THR A 52 52.40 -43.12 10.71
CA THR A 52 51.14 -43.75 10.27
C THR A 52 51.00 -43.86 8.74
N GLY A 53 51.79 -43.12 7.97
CA GLY A 53 51.65 -43.00 6.52
C GLY A 53 50.46 -42.16 6.06
N ARG A 54 49.75 -41.49 6.98
CA ARG A 54 48.57 -40.66 6.65
C ARG A 54 49.01 -39.36 5.98
N VAL A 55 48.30 -38.96 4.92
CA VAL A 55 48.58 -37.76 4.13
C VAL A 55 47.38 -36.80 4.17
N TRP A 56 47.67 -35.51 4.32
CA TRP A 56 46.72 -34.40 4.12
C TRP A 56 47.23 -33.53 2.97
N GLN A 57 46.43 -33.40 1.92
CA GLN A 57 46.68 -32.45 0.83
C GLN A 57 46.27 -31.05 1.30
N MET A 58 47.09 -30.04 1.03
CA MET A 58 46.86 -28.66 1.45
C MET A 58 47.03 -27.69 0.28
N GLN A 59 46.06 -26.80 0.12
CA GLN A 59 46.13 -25.67 -0.80
C GLN A 59 45.83 -24.38 -0.05
N GLU A 60 46.75 -23.42 -0.10
CA GLU A 60 46.66 -22.17 0.66
C GLU A 60 46.72 -20.94 -0.25
N TRP A 61 45.76 -20.03 -0.05
CA TRP A 61 45.71 -18.71 -0.66
C TRP A 61 46.08 -17.67 0.39
N VAL A 62 47.20 -16.98 0.20
CA VAL A 62 47.67 -15.91 1.08
C VAL A 62 47.45 -14.55 0.41
N TYR A 63 46.64 -13.70 1.03
CA TYR A 63 46.36 -12.33 0.61
C TYR A 63 47.27 -11.34 1.35
N SER A 64 48.06 -10.54 0.61
CA SER A 64 49.11 -9.69 1.17
C SER A 64 48.66 -8.30 1.65
N GLY A 65 47.40 -7.94 1.43
CA GLY A 65 46.80 -6.63 1.72
C GLY A 65 46.57 -6.33 3.22
N SER A 66 45.63 -5.43 3.53
CA SER A 66 45.35 -4.98 4.89
C SER A 66 43.86 -5.06 5.22
N PRO A 67 43.43 -5.88 6.20
CA PRO A 67 44.23 -6.87 6.95
C PRO A 67 44.81 -7.96 6.03
N ARG A 68 45.91 -8.59 6.46
CA ARG A 68 46.47 -9.76 5.76
C ARG A 68 45.58 -10.96 6.07
N ALA A 69 45.21 -11.75 5.07
CA ALA A 69 44.26 -12.84 5.25
C ALA A 69 44.69 -14.10 4.51
N GLY A 70 44.08 -15.22 4.83
CA GLY A 70 44.28 -16.44 4.06
C GLY A 70 43.27 -17.54 4.35
N ARG A 71 43.20 -18.46 3.41
CA ARG A 71 42.41 -19.70 3.45
C ARG A 71 43.35 -20.87 3.21
N ILE A 72 43.27 -21.89 4.05
CA ILE A 72 43.91 -23.19 3.86
C ILE A 72 42.78 -24.20 3.61
N GLU A 73 42.73 -24.80 2.44
CA GLU A 73 41.87 -25.95 2.16
C GLU A 73 42.67 -27.23 2.44
N ILE A 74 42.11 -28.11 3.27
CA ILE A 74 42.75 -29.32 3.80
C ILE A 74 41.89 -30.52 3.39
N LYS A 75 42.49 -31.51 2.71
CA LYS A 75 41.80 -32.70 2.18
C LYS A 75 42.53 -33.98 2.57
N SER A 76 41.77 -34.97 3.05
CA SER A 76 42.23 -36.32 3.39
C SER A 76 41.16 -37.34 3.01
N ASP A 77 41.49 -38.64 3.03
CA ASP A 77 40.56 -39.72 2.65
C ASP A 77 39.28 -39.79 3.53
N GLU A 78 39.29 -39.14 4.70
CA GLU A 78 38.18 -39.17 5.67
C GLU A 78 37.48 -37.81 5.86
N ASN A 79 38.19 -36.69 5.68
CA ASN A 79 37.72 -35.34 6.07
C ASN A 79 38.23 -34.25 5.11
N GLU A 80 37.38 -33.23 4.89
CA GLU A 80 37.71 -31.97 4.22
C GLU A 80 37.40 -30.78 5.15
N ALA A 81 38.30 -29.81 5.25
CA ALA A 81 38.14 -28.61 6.07
C ALA A 81 38.72 -27.37 5.38
N ASN A 82 38.11 -26.22 5.63
CA ASN A 82 38.58 -24.91 5.19
C ASN A 82 38.89 -24.05 6.41
N VAL A 83 40.16 -23.67 6.58
CA VAL A 83 40.68 -22.92 7.72
C VAL A 83 41.00 -21.50 7.27
N PHE A 84 40.35 -20.51 7.86
CA PHE A 84 40.51 -19.10 7.55
C PHE A 84 41.26 -18.36 8.67
N TYR A 85 42.09 -17.39 8.30
CA TYR A 85 42.79 -16.49 9.20
C TYR A 85 42.80 -15.05 8.68
N SER A 86 42.91 -14.08 9.59
CA SER A 86 43.04 -12.65 9.29
C SER A 86 43.92 -11.99 10.36
N TYR A 87 44.81 -11.09 9.93
CA TYR A 87 45.79 -10.40 10.77
C TYR A 87 45.72 -8.89 10.50
N SER A 88 45.17 -8.14 11.45
CA SER A 88 45.26 -6.68 11.53
C SER A 88 46.52 -6.24 12.27
N ASN A 89 46.99 -7.07 13.21
CA ASN A 89 48.21 -6.89 14.00
C ASN A 89 48.87 -8.27 14.28
N SER A 90 50.02 -8.29 14.96
CA SER A 90 50.78 -9.53 15.20
C SER A 90 50.18 -10.50 16.23
N GLU A 91 49.25 -10.07 17.09
CA GLU A 91 48.64 -10.92 18.11
C GLU A 91 47.41 -11.69 17.60
N ASP A 92 46.80 -11.24 16.49
CA ASP A 92 45.66 -11.89 15.83
C ASP A 92 45.96 -13.32 15.33
N ASN A 93 47.25 -13.71 15.30
CA ASN A 93 47.72 -15.07 15.00
C ASN A 93 47.01 -16.17 15.81
N LYS A 94 46.46 -15.85 16.99
CA LYS A 94 45.82 -16.78 17.94
C LYS A 94 44.41 -17.27 17.56
N LYS A 95 43.84 -16.90 16.40
CA LYS A 95 42.47 -17.33 15.99
C LYS A 95 42.45 -18.01 14.62
N ARG A 96 41.59 -19.01 14.47
CA ARG A 96 41.21 -19.61 13.19
C ARG A 96 39.70 -19.80 13.13
N LEU A 97 39.13 -19.59 11.95
CA LEU A 97 37.74 -19.92 11.67
C LEU A 97 37.72 -21.17 10.77
N VAL A 98 37.10 -22.25 11.21
CA VAL A 98 37.17 -23.56 10.56
C VAL A 98 35.79 -23.97 10.05
N ILE A 99 35.67 -24.25 8.76
CA ILE A 99 34.44 -24.73 8.11
C ILE A 99 34.65 -26.17 7.63
N HIS A 100 33.80 -27.07 8.13
CA HIS A 100 33.77 -28.53 7.87
C HIS A 100 32.31 -29.00 8.05
N ASP A 101 31.85 -30.08 7.40
CA ASP A 101 30.51 -30.70 7.61
C ASP A 101 29.27 -29.75 7.66
N ASN A 102 29.36 -28.60 6.98
CA ASN A 102 28.42 -27.46 7.06
C ASN A 102 28.32 -26.78 8.45
N GLU A 103 29.23 -27.06 9.37
CA GLU A 103 29.52 -26.34 10.61
C GLU A 103 30.57 -25.24 10.38
N CYS A 104 30.69 -24.32 11.35
CA CYS A 104 31.67 -23.23 11.32
C CYS A 104 32.07 -22.90 12.76
N ASP A 105 33.33 -23.14 13.11
CA ASP A 105 33.84 -23.04 14.47
C ASP A 105 34.96 -22.02 14.59
N LEU A 106 34.99 -21.28 15.71
CA LEU A 106 36.13 -20.44 16.07
C LEU A 106 37.09 -21.25 16.95
N TYR A 107 38.26 -21.58 16.41
CA TYR A 107 39.35 -22.18 17.19
C TYR A 107 40.25 -21.07 17.74
N ASN A 108 40.58 -21.13 19.02
CA ASN A 108 41.42 -20.17 19.72
C ASN A 108 42.69 -20.86 20.22
N TYR A 109 43.80 -20.13 20.21
CA TYR A 109 45.11 -20.62 20.65
C TYR A 109 45.59 -19.89 21.90
N ASP A 110 46.05 -20.64 22.90
CA ASP A 110 46.83 -20.07 24.00
C ASP A 110 48.20 -20.71 24.15
N LEU A 111 48.25 -21.96 24.63
CA LEU A 111 49.42 -22.87 24.56
C LEU A 111 49.21 -24.00 23.55
N LYS A 112 47.94 -24.33 23.29
CA LYS A 112 47.46 -25.19 22.20
C LYS A 112 46.16 -24.62 21.66
N TRP A 113 45.74 -25.10 20.49
CA TRP A 113 44.38 -24.87 20.00
C TRP A 113 43.37 -25.53 20.94
N ASP A 114 42.27 -24.84 21.21
CA ASP A 114 41.16 -25.34 22.03
C ASP A 114 40.44 -26.56 21.40
N ASN A 115 40.54 -26.72 20.08
CA ASN A 115 39.94 -27.80 19.29
C ASN A 115 40.96 -28.48 18.36
N LEU A 116 40.64 -29.71 17.96
CA LEU A 116 41.35 -30.45 16.90
C LEU A 116 40.50 -30.50 15.63
N LEU A 117 41.13 -30.42 14.47
CA LEU A 117 40.47 -30.61 13.18
C LEU A 117 39.80 -32.00 13.06
N PRO A 118 38.68 -32.14 12.32
CA PRO A 118 38.02 -33.42 12.11
C PRO A 118 38.97 -34.53 11.63
N GLY A 119 38.94 -35.67 12.34
CA GLY A 119 39.82 -36.82 12.09
C GLY A 119 41.29 -36.66 12.52
N VAL A 120 41.68 -35.51 13.08
CA VAL A 120 43.04 -35.28 13.61
C VAL A 120 43.05 -35.50 15.12
N ASN A 121 43.91 -36.39 15.60
CA ASN A 121 44.04 -36.78 17.01
C ASN A 121 45.40 -36.45 17.64
N LYS A 122 46.34 -35.92 16.86
CA LYS A 122 47.74 -35.65 17.23
C LYS A 122 48.00 -34.12 17.35
N PRO A 123 48.59 -33.60 18.45
CA PRO A 123 48.71 -32.15 18.68
C PRO A 123 49.61 -31.38 17.70
N LEU A 124 50.78 -31.90 17.32
CA LEU A 124 51.69 -31.23 16.38
C LEU A 124 51.10 -31.28 14.96
N THR A 125 50.53 -32.41 14.56
CA THR A 125 49.77 -32.54 13.31
C THR A 125 48.69 -31.45 13.21
N ASN A 126 47.87 -31.28 14.24
CA ASN A 126 46.82 -30.24 14.27
C ASN A 126 47.41 -28.82 14.21
N LEU A 127 48.52 -28.56 14.90
CA LEU A 127 49.21 -27.27 14.88
C LEU A 127 49.72 -26.90 13.48
N ILE A 128 50.39 -27.84 12.78
CA ILE A 128 50.92 -27.60 11.44
C ILE A 128 49.78 -27.40 10.42
N LEU A 129 48.72 -28.21 10.49
CA LEU A 129 47.54 -28.08 9.63
C LEU A 129 46.81 -26.73 9.80
N LEU A 130 46.67 -26.24 11.04
CA LEU A 130 46.03 -24.94 11.35
C LEU A 130 46.93 -23.73 11.07
N LEU A 131 48.26 -23.92 10.99
CA LEU A 131 49.21 -22.88 10.57
C LEU A 131 49.33 -22.79 9.05
N GLY A 132 49.15 -23.89 8.33
CA GLY A 132 49.17 -23.96 6.87
C GLY A 132 50.59 -24.01 6.26
N PRO A 133 50.71 -24.33 4.96
CA PRO A 133 51.97 -24.35 4.24
C PRO A 133 52.86 -23.10 4.44
N SER A 134 52.28 -21.91 4.57
CA SER A 134 52.96 -20.62 4.73
C SER A 134 53.72 -20.44 6.05
N LEU A 135 53.68 -21.42 6.96
CA LEU A 135 54.37 -21.38 8.26
C LEU A 135 55.87 -21.06 8.14
N PHE A 136 56.54 -21.35 7.01
CA PHE A 136 57.96 -21.03 6.81
C PHE A 136 58.25 -19.52 6.87
N ASP A 137 57.27 -18.65 6.63
CA ASP A 137 57.41 -17.20 6.81
C ASP A 137 57.67 -16.80 8.28
N ARG A 138 57.44 -17.71 9.25
CA ARG A 138 57.62 -17.52 10.69
C ARG A 138 59.01 -17.90 11.19
N PHE A 139 59.85 -18.46 10.31
CA PHE A 139 61.21 -18.90 10.62
C PHE A 139 62.28 -17.83 10.36
N ASP A 140 61.88 -16.67 9.86
CA ASP A 140 62.76 -15.54 9.63
C ASP A 140 63.24 -14.97 10.98
N GLY A 141 64.54 -15.09 11.25
CA GLY A 141 65.15 -14.79 12.55
C GLY A 141 65.42 -16.00 13.46
N PHE A 142 65.21 -17.23 12.98
CA PHE A 142 65.70 -18.43 13.67
C PHE A 142 67.20 -18.67 13.39
N ASP A 143 67.92 -19.20 14.38
CA ASP A 143 69.31 -19.65 14.22
C ASP A 143 69.34 -21.05 13.59
N TRP A 144 70.16 -21.21 12.53
CA TRP A 144 70.18 -22.41 11.69
C TRP A 144 71.55 -23.10 11.69
N ALA A 145 71.57 -24.39 12.04
CA ALA A 145 72.74 -25.26 11.85
C ALA A 145 72.68 -25.94 10.49
N ASN A 146 73.82 -26.11 9.82
CA ASN A 146 73.88 -26.85 8.54
C ASN A 146 73.72 -28.35 8.80
N GLY A 147 72.85 -29.00 8.03
CA GLY A 147 72.68 -30.46 8.03
C GLY A 147 73.52 -31.14 6.95
N ASN A 148 73.12 -32.36 6.57
CA ASN A 148 73.69 -33.08 5.42
C ASN A 148 72.82 -32.85 4.18
N ASP A 149 73.42 -32.72 3.01
CA ASP A 149 72.68 -32.65 1.75
C ASP A 149 71.98 -34.00 1.46
N GLU A 150 70.72 -33.96 1.03
CA GLU A 150 69.92 -35.15 0.71
C GLU A 150 69.29 -35.06 -0.69
N VAL A 151 68.95 -36.22 -1.27
CA VAL A 151 68.28 -36.30 -2.58
C VAL A 151 66.77 -36.49 -2.38
N ILE A 152 66.03 -35.39 -2.45
CA ILE A 152 64.59 -35.34 -2.22
C ILE A 152 63.87 -35.15 -3.55
N ARG A 153 62.88 -36.03 -3.83
CA ARG A 153 62.06 -36.03 -5.06
C ARG A 153 62.88 -36.01 -6.38
N GLY A 154 64.15 -36.41 -6.33
CA GLY A 154 65.09 -36.45 -7.47
C GLY A 154 66.09 -35.29 -7.55
N SER A 155 65.91 -34.22 -6.77
CA SER A 155 66.86 -33.09 -6.67
C SER A 155 67.81 -33.28 -5.49
N LEU A 156 69.08 -32.86 -5.65
CA LEU A 156 69.98 -32.68 -4.51
C LEU A 156 69.64 -31.36 -3.81
N MET A 157 69.38 -31.42 -2.50
CA MET A 157 68.98 -30.29 -1.68
C MET A 157 69.98 -30.08 -0.54
N HIS A 158 70.28 -28.81 -0.26
CA HIS A 158 70.94 -28.42 0.98
C HIS A 158 69.95 -28.51 2.13
N SER A 159 70.44 -28.85 3.32
CA SER A 159 69.62 -28.89 4.54
C SER A 159 70.14 -28.01 5.65
N VAL A 160 69.21 -27.47 6.44
CA VAL A 160 69.50 -26.75 7.69
C VAL A 160 68.50 -27.17 8.75
N SER A 161 68.93 -27.25 10.01
CA SER A 161 68.09 -27.62 11.14
C SER A 161 68.18 -26.63 12.29
N THR A 162 67.12 -26.58 13.09
CA THR A 162 67.01 -25.78 14.32
C THR A 162 66.17 -26.53 15.35
N ASP A 163 66.32 -26.16 16.62
CA ASP A 163 65.63 -26.80 17.75
C ASP A 163 64.87 -25.75 18.56
N LEU A 164 63.57 -25.99 18.76
CA LEU A 164 62.70 -25.12 19.54
C LEU A 164 62.49 -25.71 20.94
N ASP A 165 63.10 -25.08 21.94
CA ASP A 165 62.97 -25.35 23.38
C ASP A 165 63.25 -26.81 23.79
N GLY A 166 64.09 -27.54 23.03
CA GLY A 166 64.37 -28.97 23.24
C GLY A 166 63.19 -29.90 22.97
N LYS A 167 62.12 -29.40 22.34
CA LYS A 167 60.84 -30.12 22.12
C LYS A 167 60.57 -30.44 20.65
N LEU A 168 61.01 -29.58 19.74
CA LEU A 168 60.74 -29.70 18.31
C LEU A 168 61.97 -29.38 17.48
N ASN A 169 62.51 -30.39 16.80
CA ASN A 169 63.50 -30.21 15.75
C ASN A 169 62.77 -29.90 14.43
N ILE A 170 63.20 -28.84 13.74
CA ILE A 170 62.73 -28.46 12.41
C ILE A 170 63.91 -28.51 11.46
N THR A 171 63.82 -29.35 10.42
CA THR A 171 64.80 -29.43 9.34
C THR A 171 64.18 -28.95 8.03
N LEU A 172 64.80 -27.97 7.39
CA LEU A 172 64.43 -27.47 6.07
C LEU A 172 65.34 -28.08 5.00
N PHE A 173 64.76 -28.39 3.85
CA PHE A 173 65.48 -28.79 2.64
C PHE A 173 65.15 -27.83 1.49
N TYR A 174 66.18 -27.32 0.81
CA TYR A 174 66.03 -26.36 -0.29
C TYR A 174 67.01 -26.65 -1.44
N GLU A 175 66.64 -26.24 -2.66
CA GLU A 175 67.42 -26.53 -3.86
C GLU A 175 68.87 -26.02 -3.77
N ASN A 176 69.84 -26.88 -4.13
CA ASN A 176 71.28 -26.63 -3.96
C ASN A 176 71.87 -25.44 -4.76
N TYR A 177 71.12 -24.82 -5.67
CA TYR A 177 71.54 -23.60 -6.37
C TYR A 177 71.25 -22.31 -5.58
N ARG A 178 70.68 -22.42 -4.38
CA ARG A 178 70.31 -21.29 -3.50
C ARG A 178 71.28 -21.18 -2.32
N ASP A 179 71.60 -19.95 -1.92
CA ASP A 179 72.22 -19.74 -0.61
C ASP A 179 71.21 -19.97 0.52
N GLN A 180 71.71 -20.06 1.76
CA GLN A 180 70.92 -20.31 2.96
C GLN A 180 69.82 -19.27 3.21
N ILE A 181 70.03 -18.01 2.84
CA ILE A 181 69.10 -16.89 3.11
C ILE A 181 67.89 -16.98 2.19
N TYR A 182 68.08 -17.31 0.90
CA TYR A 182 66.98 -17.58 -0.03
C TYR A 182 66.42 -19.00 0.09
N GLY A 183 67.21 -19.96 0.58
CA GLY A 183 66.82 -21.34 0.81
C GLY A 183 65.79 -21.49 1.93
N VAL A 184 66.08 -20.94 3.12
CA VAL A 184 65.18 -20.95 4.29
C VAL A 184 63.81 -20.34 3.98
N LYS A 185 63.76 -19.32 3.11
CA LYS A 185 62.52 -18.60 2.77
C LYS A 185 61.69 -19.26 1.67
N LEU A 186 62.25 -20.22 0.95
CA LEU A 186 61.63 -20.91 -0.19
C LEU A 186 62.00 -22.42 -0.18
N PRO A 187 61.64 -23.17 0.90
CA PRO A 187 62.01 -24.57 1.07
C PRO A 187 61.16 -25.50 0.17
N SER A 188 61.77 -26.60 -0.28
CA SER A 188 61.11 -27.65 -1.07
C SER A 188 60.47 -28.72 -0.17
N GLN A 189 61.02 -28.96 1.02
CA GLN A 189 60.46 -29.85 2.04
C GLN A 189 60.82 -29.33 3.45
N ILE A 190 59.93 -29.57 4.43
CA ILE A 190 60.15 -29.27 5.86
C ILE A 190 59.85 -30.54 6.66
N VAL A 191 60.76 -30.95 7.54
CA VAL A 191 60.59 -32.11 8.43
C VAL A 191 60.53 -31.63 9.87
N PHE A 192 59.45 -32.00 10.56
CA PHE A 192 59.21 -31.73 11.97
C PHE A 192 59.40 -33.03 12.75
N THR A 193 60.21 -33.02 13.81
CA THR A 193 60.41 -34.19 14.68
C THR A 193 60.32 -33.77 16.14
N GLY A 194 59.31 -34.25 16.87
CA GLY A 194 59.15 -33.96 18.29
C GLY A 194 57.69 -33.71 18.70
N HIS A 195 57.47 -32.74 19.59
CA HIS A 195 56.17 -32.38 20.14
C HIS A 195 55.79 -30.93 19.76
N ASN A 196 54.56 -30.50 20.07
CA ASN A 196 54.22 -29.07 20.04
C ASN A 196 55.11 -28.30 21.05
N PRO A 197 55.92 -27.30 20.62
CA PRO A 197 56.88 -26.64 21.49
C PRO A 197 56.21 -25.74 22.55
N ASP A 198 55.01 -25.25 22.28
CA ASP A 198 54.27 -24.34 23.16
C ASP A 198 53.58 -25.03 24.34
N THR A 199 53.43 -26.36 24.29
CA THR A 199 52.85 -27.17 25.39
C THR A 199 53.90 -27.71 26.36
N LEU A 200 53.43 -28.21 27.51
CA LEU A 200 54.13 -29.28 28.21
C LEU A 200 54.23 -30.52 27.31
N VAL A 201 55.19 -31.41 27.56
CA VAL A 201 55.37 -32.62 26.74
C VAL A 201 54.19 -33.58 26.98
N GLU A 202 53.19 -33.50 26.10
CA GLU A 202 51.97 -34.29 26.09
C GLU A 202 51.88 -35.09 24.78
N GLY A 203 51.48 -36.37 24.86
CA GLY A 203 51.37 -37.26 23.71
C GLY A 203 52.67 -37.94 23.30
N GLU A 204 52.61 -38.73 22.22
CA GLU A 204 53.78 -39.33 21.58
C GLU A 204 54.52 -38.27 20.74
N ALA A 205 55.81 -38.48 20.47
CA ALA A 205 56.55 -37.65 19.53
C ALA A 205 56.10 -37.95 18.10
N GLU A 206 55.96 -36.93 17.27
CA GLU A 206 55.47 -37.03 15.90
C GLU A 206 56.60 -36.72 14.91
N THR A 207 56.71 -37.52 13.84
CA THR A 207 57.58 -37.19 12.70
C THR A 207 56.73 -36.81 11.48
N LEU A 208 56.67 -35.51 11.16
CA LEU A 208 55.83 -34.99 10.08
C LEU A 208 56.68 -34.43 8.93
N ILE A 209 56.30 -34.74 7.71
CA ILE A 209 56.96 -34.27 6.48
C ILE A 209 55.99 -33.36 5.73
N LEU A 210 56.33 -32.08 5.59
CA LEU A 210 55.61 -31.11 4.78
C LEU A 210 56.33 -30.96 3.43
N ASP A 211 55.81 -31.64 2.40
CA ASP A 211 56.29 -31.54 1.03
C ASP A 211 55.63 -30.34 0.33
N ILE A 212 56.40 -29.32 -0.02
CA ILE A 212 55.92 -28.16 -0.79
C ILE A 212 56.16 -28.41 -2.28
N TYR A 213 55.11 -28.37 -3.10
CA TYR A 213 55.14 -28.68 -4.53
C TYR A 213 55.08 -27.44 -5.42
N LEU A 214 54.35 -26.42 -4.99
CA LEU A 214 54.19 -25.16 -5.73
C LEU A 214 54.14 -23.99 -4.74
N GLN A 215 54.87 -22.92 -5.07
CA GLN A 215 54.72 -21.62 -4.45
C GLN A 215 54.72 -20.58 -5.58
N SER A 216 53.54 -20.04 -5.89
CA SER A 216 53.33 -19.11 -7.00
C SER A 216 52.97 -17.72 -6.47
N GLN A 217 53.72 -16.70 -6.87
CA GLN A 217 53.33 -15.29 -6.67
C GLN A 217 52.40 -14.86 -7.80
N THR A 218 51.36 -14.10 -7.49
CA THR A 218 50.36 -13.67 -8.49
C THR A 218 49.82 -12.26 -8.20
N GLN A 219 49.44 -11.56 -9.26
CA GLN A 219 48.70 -10.29 -9.20
C GLN A 219 47.17 -10.50 -9.27
N GLN A 220 46.70 -11.75 -9.25
CA GLN A 220 45.27 -12.06 -9.21
C GLN A 220 44.63 -11.60 -7.89
N GLU A 221 43.32 -11.34 -7.98
CA GLU A 221 42.41 -10.97 -6.90
C GLU A 221 42.20 -12.16 -5.94
N PHE A 222 43.21 -12.39 -5.09
CA PHE A 222 43.22 -13.46 -4.07
C PHE A 222 42.44 -13.09 -2.81
N ASP A 223 42.00 -11.84 -2.68
CA ASP A 223 40.96 -11.47 -1.73
C ASP A 223 39.72 -12.36 -1.92
N LYS A 224 39.30 -12.64 -3.17
CA LYS A 224 38.21 -13.59 -3.51
C LYS A 224 38.34 -14.96 -2.83
N LEU A 225 39.57 -15.46 -2.69
CA LEU A 225 39.86 -16.86 -2.34
C LEU A 225 40.26 -17.01 -0.87
N ALA A 226 40.72 -15.92 -0.22
CA ALA A 226 40.97 -15.85 1.21
C ALA A 226 39.72 -15.52 2.05
N GLN A 227 38.62 -15.11 1.41
CA GLN A 227 37.36 -14.72 2.07
C GLN A 227 36.57 -15.91 2.64
N VAL A 228 36.01 -15.73 3.83
CA VAL A 228 35.12 -16.71 4.48
C VAL A 228 33.89 -16.94 3.61
N THR A 229 33.55 -18.20 3.34
CA THR A 229 32.39 -18.55 2.51
C THR A 229 31.08 -18.31 3.28
N PRO A 230 30.11 -17.53 2.76
CA PRO A 230 28.83 -17.33 3.45
C PRO A 230 27.87 -18.52 3.38
N GLY A 231 26.88 -18.48 4.25
CA GLY A 231 25.74 -19.38 4.34
C GLY A 231 25.91 -20.51 5.34
N PHE A 232 27.05 -20.61 6.04
CA PHE A 232 27.30 -21.63 7.06
C PHE A 232 26.93 -21.17 8.47
N GLY A 233 27.01 -19.87 8.77
CA GLY A 233 26.63 -19.28 10.04
C GLY A 233 27.63 -19.60 11.17
N CYS A 234 28.49 -18.64 11.48
CA CYS A 234 29.60 -18.81 12.42
C CYS A 234 29.33 -18.14 13.78
N PRO A 235 29.93 -18.64 14.89
CA PRO A 235 29.75 -18.04 16.22
C PRO A 235 30.36 -16.63 16.31
N VAL A 236 31.48 -16.38 15.63
CA VAL A 236 32.19 -15.10 15.51
C VAL A 236 32.89 -15.09 14.14
N TYR A 237 33.14 -13.92 13.55
CA TYR A 237 33.95 -13.75 12.35
C TYR A 237 35.22 -12.95 12.64
N LEU A 238 36.23 -13.07 11.78
CA LEU A 238 37.57 -12.51 12.04
C LEU A 238 37.70 -11.01 11.72
N ASN A 239 36.71 -10.40 11.06
CA ASN A 239 36.78 -9.01 10.57
C ASN A 239 36.19 -7.96 11.55
N GLY A 240 35.94 -8.34 12.80
CA GLY A 240 35.48 -7.45 13.88
C GLY A 240 34.00 -7.09 13.82
N ASP A 241 33.53 -6.38 14.87
CA ASP A 241 32.13 -6.01 15.05
C ASP A 241 31.78 -4.73 14.24
N VAL A 242 31.43 -4.92 12.96
CA VAL A 242 30.77 -3.85 12.17
C VAL A 242 29.25 -3.99 12.32
N ALA A 243 28.61 -2.97 12.90
CA ALA A 243 27.17 -2.92 13.06
C ALA A 243 26.44 -3.04 11.70
N PHE A 244 25.29 -3.72 11.68
CA PHE A 244 24.45 -3.75 10.49
C PHE A 244 23.85 -2.35 10.24
N PRO A 245 23.76 -1.88 8.97
CA PRO A 245 23.26 -0.56 8.65
C PRO A 245 21.83 -0.29 9.15
N GLU A 246 21.58 0.94 9.61
CA GLU A 246 20.24 1.40 9.97
C GLU A 246 19.38 1.59 8.71
N LEU A 247 18.12 1.16 8.77
CA LEU A 247 17.10 1.43 7.75
C LEU A 247 16.64 2.89 7.89
N ASN A 248 16.77 3.69 6.84
CA ASN A 248 16.50 5.13 6.86
C ASN A 248 15.01 5.49 6.69
N THR A 249 14.15 4.53 6.31
CA THR A 249 12.80 4.78 5.81
C THR A 249 11.78 3.75 6.30
N LEU A 250 10.50 4.14 6.28
CA LEU A 250 9.34 3.26 6.46
C LEU A 250 8.50 3.13 5.18
N LYS A 251 9.04 3.56 4.03
CA LYS A 251 8.49 3.34 2.68
C LYS A 251 9.59 2.84 1.77
N ILE A 252 9.35 1.75 1.04
CA ILE A 252 10.30 1.21 0.06
C ILE A 252 9.60 0.71 -1.20
N HIS A 253 10.28 0.88 -2.32
CA HIS A 253 10.06 0.16 -3.57
C HIS A 253 11.27 -0.74 -3.85
N PHE A 254 11.03 -1.94 -4.38
CA PHE A 254 12.10 -2.74 -4.97
C PHE A 254 11.60 -3.70 -6.05
N ILE A 255 12.50 -4.00 -6.99
CA ILE A 255 12.37 -5.09 -7.96
C ILE A 255 13.40 -6.15 -7.62
N ALA A 256 12.98 -7.40 -7.45
CA ALA A 256 13.82 -8.50 -7.05
C ALA A 256 13.52 -9.80 -7.83
N SER A 257 14.40 -10.79 -7.71
CA SER A 257 14.19 -12.16 -8.20
C SER A 257 14.34 -13.15 -7.04
N ASP A 258 13.25 -13.82 -6.68
CA ASP A 258 13.24 -14.87 -5.65
C ASP A 258 13.50 -16.24 -6.28
N GLN A 259 14.55 -16.92 -5.83
CA GLN A 259 14.78 -18.35 -6.10
C GLN A 259 14.57 -19.16 -4.83
N THR A 260 13.85 -20.28 -4.91
CA THR A 260 13.69 -21.24 -3.79
C THR A 260 14.20 -22.60 -4.20
N ASN A 261 15.15 -23.15 -3.44
CA ASN A 261 15.96 -24.31 -3.82
C ASN A 261 16.52 -24.14 -5.25
N ASN A 262 16.52 -25.21 -6.05
CA ASN A 262 16.99 -25.19 -7.44
C ASN A 262 15.86 -24.88 -8.45
N ASN A 263 14.76 -24.25 -8.02
CA ASN A 263 13.67 -23.87 -8.93
C ASN A 263 14.10 -22.73 -9.87
N LYS A 264 13.30 -22.48 -10.91
CA LYS A 264 13.42 -21.24 -11.72
C LYS A 264 13.21 -20.02 -10.80
N PRO A 265 14.03 -18.96 -10.90
CA PRO A 265 13.77 -17.71 -10.18
C PRO A 265 12.50 -17.00 -10.68
N VAL A 266 11.80 -16.35 -9.77
CA VAL A 266 10.56 -15.59 -10.03
C VAL A 266 10.84 -14.11 -9.80
N ALA A 267 10.70 -13.30 -10.84
CA ALA A 267 10.82 -11.85 -10.75
C ALA A 267 9.57 -11.24 -10.10
N LEU A 268 9.76 -10.28 -9.21
CA LEU A 268 8.70 -9.60 -8.47
C LEU A 268 9.02 -8.12 -8.24
N GLU A 269 7.98 -7.33 -8.12
CA GLU A 269 8.01 -5.90 -7.83
C GLU A 269 7.12 -5.63 -6.61
N ILE A 270 7.66 -4.86 -5.66
CA ILE A 270 6.98 -4.52 -4.41
C ILE A 270 7.06 -3.01 -4.17
N HIS A 271 5.93 -2.42 -3.79
CA HIS A 271 5.83 -1.08 -3.22
C HIS A 271 5.19 -1.21 -1.84
N THR A 272 5.66 -0.49 -0.82
CA THR A 272 5.08 -0.61 0.53
C THR A 272 5.31 0.62 1.40
N ASP A 273 4.35 0.92 2.28
CA ASP A 273 4.42 1.94 3.32
C ASP A 273 4.00 1.30 4.66
N GLU A 274 4.95 1.17 5.59
CA GLU A 274 4.74 0.55 6.90
C GLU A 274 3.90 1.43 7.83
N ASN A 275 3.87 2.76 7.63
CA ASN A 275 2.99 3.65 8.40
C ASN A 275 1.54 3.50 7.94
N LYS A 276 1.32 3.41 6.62
CA LYS A 276 -0.01 3.16 6.02
C LYS A 276 -0.42 1.67 6.10
N GLN A 277 0.47 0.79 6.62
CA GLN A 277 0.29 -0.66 6.79
C GLN A 277 -0.18 -1.35 5.50
N ILE A 278 0.45 -1.02 4.37
CA ILE A 278 0.00 -1.41 3.03
C ILE A 278 1.16 -1.83 2.11
N LEU A 279 0.90 -2.82 1.24
CA LEU A 279 1.88 -3.38 0.31
C LEU A 279 1.24 -3.77 -1.03
N ARG A 280 1.79 -3.31 -2.16
CA ARG A 280 1.54 -3.86 -3.50
C ARG A 280 2.57 -4.96 -3.77
N HIS A 281 2.12 -6.14 -4.16
CA HIS A 281 2.96 -7.25 -4.61
C HIS A 281 2.55 -7.68 -6.02
N LYS A 282 3.52 -7.67 -6.94
CA LYS A 282 3.31 -7.88 -8.37
C LYS A 282 4.34 -8.88 -8.90
N VAL A 283 3.87 -9.94 -9.55
CA VAL A 283 4.71 -10.97 -10.16
C VAL A 283 4.99 -10.62 -11.62
N LEU A 284 6.27 -10.64 -12.01
CA LEU A 284 6.76 -10.22 -13.32
C LEU A 284 7.07 -11.44 -14.22
N GLU A 285 6.10 -12.36 -14.38
CA GLU A 285 6.25 -13.52 -15.28
C GLU A 285 5.58 -13.31 -16.65
N ALA A 286 6.29 -13.69 -17.71
CA ALA A 286 5.85 -13.50 -19.09
C ALA A 286 4.54 -14.29 -19.38
N GLY A 287 3.43 -13.57 -19.49
CA GLY A 287 2.10 -14.13 -19.71
C GLY A 287 1.28 -14.38 -18.43
N TYR A 288 1.80 -14.03 -17.25
CA TYR A 288 1.10 -14.20 -15.97
C TYR A 288 1.30 -12.99 -15.05
N ASN A 289 0.52 -11.94 -15.29
CA ASN A 289 0.46 -10.76 -14.42
C ASN A 289 -0.45 -11.08 -13.20
N SER A 290 0.13 -11.64 -12.15
CA SER A 290 -0.51 -11.67 -10.83
C SER A 290 -0.13 -10.41 -10.08
N GLU A 291 -1.12 -9.59 -9.75
CA GLU A 291 -0.94 -8.35 -9.00
C GLU A 291 -1.97 -8.29 -7.86
N THR A 292 -1.46 -7.89 -6.70
CA THR A 292 -2.14 -7.99 -5.40
C THR A 292 -1.80 -6.78 -4.54
N ILE A 293 -2.77 -6.28 -3.78
CA ILE A 293 -2.57 -5.23 -2.76
C ILE A 293 -3.03 -5.79 -1.42
N LEU A 294 -2.23 -5.59 -0.39
CA LEU A 294 -2.45 -6.11 0.95
C LEU A 294 -2.55 -4.94 1.93
N ASP A 295 -3.75 -4.72 2.47
CA ASP A 295 -4.04 -3.76 3.52
C ASP A 295 -4.02 -4.50 4.87
N TYR A 296 -2.89 -4.43 5.57
CA TYR A 296 -2.69 -5.11 6.85
C TYR A 296 -3.50 -4.46 7.99
N SER A 297 -3.91 -3.19 7.83
CA SER A 297 -4.75 -2.49 8.80
C SER A 297 -6.18 -3.04 8.85
N LEU A 298 -6.71 -3.49 7.70
CA LEU A 298 -8.00 -4.18 7.57
C LEU A 298 -7.84 -5.70 7.58
N GLY A 299 -6.67 -6.21 7.20
CA GLY A 299 -6.47 -7.64 6.92
C GLY A 299 -6.98 -8.05 5.55
N ALA A 300 -7.11 -7.10 4.61
CA ALA A 300 -7.72 -7.29 3.32
C ALA A 300 -6.66 -7.53 2.22
N PHE A 301 -6.78 -8.66 1.53
CA PHE A 301 -6.02 -9.01 0.33
C PHE A 301 -6.89 -8.73 -0.89
N TYR A 302 -6.45 -7.84 -1.77
CA TYR A 302 -7.13 -7.45 -3.00
C TYR A 302 -6.40 -8.02 -4.22
N GLN A 303 -7.06 -8.87 -5.02
CA GLN A 303 -6.51 -9.34 -6.30
C GLN A 303 -6.96 -8.39 -7.43
N THR A 304 -6.10 -7.46 -7.86
CA THR A 304 -6.49 -6.32 -8.72
C THR A 304 -7.03 -6.75 -10.08
N SER A 305 -6.57 -7.87 -10.63
CA SER A 305 -7.03 -8.42 -11.92
C SER A 305 -8.43 -9.04 -11.92
N THR A 306 -9.00 -9.31 -10.74
CA THR A 306 -10.33 -9.95 -10.59
C THR A 306 -11.27 -9.22 -9.63
N CYS A 307 -10.76 -8.23 -8.90
CA CYS A 307 -11.46 -7.47 -7.87
C CYS A 307 -11.96 -8.34 -6.69
N TYR A 308 -11.45 -9.55 -6.51
CA TYR A 308 -11.76 -10.36 -5.33
C TYR A 308 -11.01 -9.85 -4.09
N ILE A 309 -11.71 -9.88 -2.96
CA ILE A 309 -11.21 -9.52 -1.63
C ILE A 309 -11.23 -10.77 -0.75
N THR A 310 -10.13 -11.05 -0.07
CA THR A 310 -9.96 -12.22 0.82
C THR A 310 -9.22 -11.82 2.11
N PRO A 311 -9.23 -12.65 3.19
CA PRO A 311 -8.39 -12.42 4.36
C PRO A 311 -6.89 -12.58 4.04
N ILE A 312 -6.06 -11.75 4.67
CA ILE A 312 -4.58 -11.91 4.72
C ILE A 312 -4.20 -13.11 5.60
N GLU A 313 -3.30 -13.96 5.10
CA GLU A 313 -2.79 -15.16 5.77
C GLU A 313 -1.42 -14.95 6.46
N SER A 314 -1.05 -15.87 7.36
CA SER A 314 0.26 -15.87 8.07
C SER A 314 1.49 -16.11 7.18
N LYS A 315 1.29 -16.34 5.88
CA LYS A 315 2.35 -16.59 4.89
C LYS A 315 2.65 -15.37 4.01
N ASP A 316 1.87 -14.29 4.15
CA ASP A 316 1.87 -13.17 3.20
C ASP A 316 3.06 -12.22 3.39
N PRO A 317 3.45 -11.45 2.34
CA PRO A 317 4.77 -10.82 2.28
C PRO A 317 4.99 -9.73 3.33
N GLY A 318 5.83 -10.02 4.33
CA GLY A 318 6.24 -9.05 5.36
C GLY A 318 5.38 -9.05 6.62
N ILE A 319 4.45 -10.00 6.79
CA ILE A 319 3.66 -10.12 8.03
C ILE A 319 4.53 -10.49 9.24
N ASP A 320 4.22 -9.90 10.39
CA ASP A 320 4.92 -10.14 11.66
C ASP A 320 4.12 -11.03 12.64
N GLU A 321 4.65 -11.23 13.85
CA GLU A 321 4.04 -12.07 14.89
C GLU A 321 2.74 -11.47 15.49
N SER A 322 2.45 -10.20 15.22
CA SER A 322 1.20 -9.52 15.62
C SER A 322 0.17 -9.44 14.49
N GLY A 323 0.56 -9.73 13.25
CA GLY A 323 -0.26 -9.56 12.05
C GLY A 323 -0.08 -8.23 11.34
N SER A 324 0.88 -7.40 11.78
CA SER A 324 1.24 -6.15 11.11
C SER A 324 2.24 -6.38 9.98
N LEU A 325 2.26 -5.46 9.03
CA LEU A 325 3.33 -5.34 8.06
C LEU A 325 4.61 -4.86 8.75
N SER A 326 5.74 -5.48 8.43
CA SER A 326 7.08 -4.96 8.74
C SER A 326 8.06 -5.12 7.58
N ILE A 327 8.69 -4.03 7.16
CA ILE A 327 9.73 -3.99 6.14
C ILE A 327 10.94 -4.84 6.57
N ALA A 328 11.25 -4.90 7.87
CA ALA A 328 12.30 -5.78 8.38
C ALA A 328 12.00 -7.27 8.12
N LYS A 329 10.74 -7.71 8.30
CA LYS A 329 10.31 -9.07 7.96
C LYS A 329 10.33 -9.29 6.44
N LEU A 330 9.90 -8.30 5.65
CA LEU A 330 9.85 -8.34 4.19
C LEU A 330 11.23 -8.49 3.53
N LEU A 331 12.25 -7.80 4.05
CA LEU A 331 13.65 -7.83 3.61
C LEU A 331 14.48 -8.97 4.24
N TRP A 332 13.84 -9.82 5.06
CA TRP A 332 14.45 -10.92 5.80
C TRP A 332 15.56 -10.48 6.78
N LEU A 333 15.35 -9.37 7.49
CA LEU A 333 16.25 -8.91 8.54
C LEU A 333 15.98 -9.69 9.86
N PRO A 334 16.94 -10.50 10.35
CA PRO A 334 16.84 -11.15 11.66
C PRO A 334 17.26 -10.18 12.78
N LYS A 335 16.93 -10.50 14.03
CA LYS A 335 17.16 -9.61 15.20
C LYS A 335 18.63 -9.31 15.51
N THR A 336 19.56 -10.13 15.03
CA THR A 336 21.01 -9.98 15.24
C THR A 336 21.77 -10.40 14.00
N LEU A 337 22.65 -9.54 13.49
CA LEU A 337 23.49 -9.78 12.32
C LEU A 337 24.96 -9.53 12.68
N LYS A 338 25.85 -10.44 12.29
CA LYS A 338 27.30 -10.37 12.54
C LYS A 338 28.03 -10.16 11.23
N TYR A 339 28.99 -9.23 11.20
CA TYR A 339 29.75 -8.92 10.00
C TYR A 339 30.71 -10.06 9.64
N LEU A 340 30.55 -10.64 8.45
CA LEU A 340 31.46 -11.64 7.91
C LEU A 340 32.70 -10.98 7.30
N GLY A 341 32.51 -9.88 6.57
CA GLY A 341 33.56 -9.17 5.84
C GLY A 341 33.07 -8.62 4.50
N GLU A 342 33.99 -8.07 3.72
CA GLU A 342 33.79 -7.89 2.28
C GLU A 342 33.99 -9.23 1.57
N ILE A 343 33.12 -9.55 0.61
CA ILE A 343 33.35 -10.61 -0.39
C ILE A 343 33.21 -10.05 -1.81
N ILE A 344 33.60 -10.82 -2.82
CA ILE A 344 33.18 -10.54 -4.21
C ILE A 344 31.94 -11.35 -4.60
N PHE A 345 30.92 -10.66 -5.10
CA PHE A 345 29.62 -11.22 -5.45
C PHE A 345 29.61 -11.77 -6.89
N GLU A 346 30.16 -12.97 -7.06
CA GLU A 346 30.28 -13.64 -8.37
C GLU A 346 28.94 -13.86 -9.08
N HIS A 347 27.82 -13.90 -8.35
CA HIS A 347 26.49 -14.09 -8.94
C HIS A 347 26.03 -12.93 -9.85
N ARG A 348 26.59 -11.72 -9.67
CA ARG A 348 26.36 -10.57 -10.56
C ARG A 348 27.64 -9.77 -10.77
N SER A 349 28.30 -10.00 -11.91
CA SER A 349 29.42 -9.18 -12.41
C SER A 349 30.70 -9.12 -11.54
N GLY A 350 30.74 -9.74 -10.35
CA GLY A 350 31.96 -9.87 -9.56
C GLY A 350 32.47 -8.58 -8.91
N TYR A 351 31.57 -7.70 -8.46
CA TYR A 351 31.93 -6.54 -7.63
C TYR A 351 31.96 -6.88 -6.13
N LYS A 352 32.54 -5.99 -5.32
CA LYS A 352 32.65 -6.18 -3.85
C LYS A 352 31.34 -5.84 -3.13
N VAL A 353 30.98 -6.68 -2.16
CA VAL A 353 29.84 -6.49 -1.26
C VAL A 353 30.23 -6.79 0.18
N HIS A 354 29.66 -6.03 1.11
CA HIS A 354 29.74 -6.27 2.54
C HIS A 354 28.69 -7.33 2.93
N VAL A 355 29.07 -8.27 3.80
CA VAL A 355 28.22 -9.42 4.16
C VAL A 355 28.01 -9.47 5.66
N TRP A 356 26.76 -9.68 6.07
CA TRP A 356 26.40 -10.04 7.45
C TRP A 356 25.62 -11.34 7.48
N GLU A 357 25.83 -12.14 8.53
CA GLU A 357 25.10 -13.39 8.76
C GLU A 357 24.40 -13.39 10.14
N SER A 358 23.26 -14.07 10.21
CA SER A 358 22.61 -14.51 11.44
C SER A 358 22.53 -16.03 11.46
N THR A 359 22.51 -16.62 12.66
CA THR A 359 22.32 -18.06 12.86
C THR A 359 21.28 -18.29 13.95
N GLU A 360 20.20 -18.98 13.61
CA GLU A 360 19.07 -19.29 14.49
C GLU A 360 18.88 -20.81 14.57
N THR A 361 18.76 -21.36 15.78
CA THR A 361 18.57 -22.80 15.99
C THR A 361 17.09 -23.14 16.17
N ASN A 362 16.69 -24.35 15.75
CA ASN A 362 15.32 -24.87 15.87
C ASN A 362 14.23 -23.95 15.25
N ARG A 363 14.58 -23.14 14.24
CA ARG A 363 13.67 -22.17 13.60
C ARG A 363 12.67 -22.88 12.68
N ILE A 364 11.42 -22.44 12.71
CA ILE A 364 10.36 -22.92 11.82
C ILE A 364 10.28 -22.03 10.58
N ILE A 365 10.21 -22.65 9.40
CA ILE A 365 9.93 -21.99 8.11
C ILE A 365 8.97 -22.90 7.34
N ASN A 366 7.84 -22.35 6.87
CA ASN A 366 6.80 -23.08 6.12
C ASN A 366 6.42 -24.42 6.80
N ASP A 367 6.01 -24.31 8.08
CA ASP A 367 5.62 -25.40 8.98
C ASP A 367 6.65 -26.52 9.19
N LYS A 368 7.91 -26.28 8.81
CA LYS A 368 9.03 -27.20 9.00
C LYS A 368 10.07 -26.59 9.93
N THR A 369 10.39 -27.30 11.01
CA THR A 369 11.54 -26.98 11.86
C THR A 369 12.84 -27.36 11.16
N TYR A 370 13.86 -26.50 11.30
CA TYR A 370 15.24 -26.72 10.85
C TYR A 370 16.17 -26.56 12.06
N ASP A 371 17.14 -27.46 12.20
CA ASP A 371 18.05 -27.50 13.36
C ASP A 371 18.95 -26.24 13.41
N LYS A 372 19.37 -25.75 12.23
CA LYS A 372 20.07 -24.48 12.03
C LYS A 372 19.49 -23.75 10.81
N VAL A 373 19.20 -22.47 10.95
CA VAL A 373 18.91 -21.55 9.85
C VAL A 373 19.96 -20.46 9.83
N VAL A 374 20.57 -20.23 8.67
CA VAL A 374 21.48 -19.12 8.41
C VAL A 374 20.76 -18.10 7.54
N THR A 375 20.82 -16.83 7.90
CA THR A 375 20.27 -15.71 7.10
C THR A 375 21.39 -14.73 6.77
N THR A 376 21.65 -14.56 5.48
CA THR A 376 22.75 -13.77 4.92
C THR A 376 22.20 -12.51 4.27
N GLN A 377 22.84 -11.36 4.50
CA GLN A 377 22.52 -10.08 3.87
C GLN A 377 23.76 -9.56 3.13
N TYR A 378 23.62 -9.17 1.86
CA TYR A 378 24.70 -8.69 0.99
C TYR A 378 24.41 -7.24 0.58
N MET A 379 25.36 -6.33 0.84
CA MET A 379 25.21 -4.89 0.63
C MET A 379 26.36 -4.32 -0.21
N SER A 380 26.09 -3.36 -1.10
CA SER A 380 27.12 -2.48 -1.66
C SER A 380 27.30 -1.26 -0.75
N SER A 381 28.51 -0.71 -0.64
CA SER A 381 28.68 0.66 -0.15
C SER A 381 28.02 1.67 -1.10
N SER A 382 27.39 2.72 -0.57
CA SER A 382 26.64 3.71 -1.37
C SER A 382 26.50 5.09 -0.69
N TYR A 383 25.55 5.92 -1.11
CA TYR A 383 25.31 7.24 -0.54
C TYR A 383 24.54 7.16 0.79
N LYS A 384 24.68 8.19 1.63
CA LYS A 384 24.09 8.21 2.99
C LYS A 384 22.55 8.14 3.02
N ASN A 385 21.91 8.51 1.91
CA ASN A 385 20.46 8.69 1.80
C ASN A 385 19.74 7.45 1.24
N ASP A 386 20.46 6.42 0.80
CA ASP A 386 19.87 5.14 0.40
C ASP A 386 18.95 4.55 1.50
N MET A 387 18.10 3.60 1.11
CA MET A 387 17.26 2.78 1.99
C MET A 387 17.98 2.32 3.27
N PHE A 388 19.26 1.92 3.16
CA PHE A 388 20.16 1.73 4.30
C PHE A 388 21.25 2.79 4.34
N LYS A 389 21.61 3.21 5.54
CA LYS A 389 22.49 4.35 5.82
C LYS A 389 23.93 4.17 5.29
N GLY A 390 24.16 4.57 4.05
CA GLY A 390 25.45 4.40 3.34
C GLY A 390 25.61 3.06 2.61
N TYR A 391 24.53 2.30 2.43
CA TYR A 391 24.56 0.98 1.81
C TYR A 391 23.34 0.71 0.91
N SER A 392 23.56 0.13 -0.27
CA SER A 392 22.49 -0.39 -1.14
C SER A 392 22.33 -1.90 -0.93
N LEU A 393 21.09 -2.39 -0.91
CA LEU A 393 20.80 -3.82 -0.75
C LEU A 393 21.00 -4.56 -2.08
N VAL A 394 21.88 -5.57 -2.09
CA VAL A 394 22.24 -6.32 -3.30
C VAL A 394 21.51 -7.66 -3.34
N ALA A 395 21.58 -8.42 -2.26
CA ALA A 395 20.96 -9.74 -2.17
C ALA A 395 20.69 -10.13 -0.71
N ALA A 396 19.83 -11.13 -0.53
CA ALA A 396 19.61 -11.81 0.74
C ALA A 396 19.46 -13.32 0.51
N SER A 397 19.94 -14.15 1.44
CA SER A 397 19.75 -15.61 1.36
C SER A 397 19.39 -16.22 2.70
N ILE A 398 18.54 -17.25 2.68
CA ILE A 398 18.15 -18.06 3.84
C ILE A 398 18.54 -19.51 3.52
N ARG A 399 19.30 -20.16 4.40
CA ARG A 399 19.68 -21.57 4.29
C ARG A 399 19.21 -22.34 5.53
N GLY A 400 18.33 -23.31 5.33
CA GLY A 400 17.81 -24.19 6.37
C GLY A 400 18.51 -25.55 6.33
N TYR A 401 19.22 -25.88 7.41
CA TYR A 401 19.96 -27.13 7.59
C TYR A 401 19.22 -28.07 8.54
N LYS A 402 19.42 -29.38 8.34
CA LYS A 402 18.97 -30.44 9.25
C LYS A 402 20.11 -31.37 9.62
N LYS A 403 20.11 -31.94 10.81
CA LYS A 403 21.10 -32.96 11.19
C LYS A 403 20.72 -34.33 10.61
N ASP A 404 21.72 -35.07 10.13
CA ASP A 404 21.58 -36.43 9.63
C ASP A 404 21.64 -37.48 10.77
N SER A 405 21.74 -38.77 10.44
CA SER A 405 21.84 -39.84 11.43
C SER A 405 23.20 -39.94 12.14
N LYS A 406 24.23 -39.23 11.67
CA LYS A 406 25.52 -39.06 12.36
C LYS A 406 25.53 -37.79 13.23
N GLY A 407 24.68 -36.82 12.91
CA GLY A 407 24.60 -35.51 13.56
C GLY A 407 25.21 -34.38 12.73
N SER A 408 25.74 -34.64 11.53
CA SER A 408 26.30 -33.61 10.63
C SER A 408 25.18 -32.80 9.97
N TYR A 409 25.39 -31.52 9.68
CA TYR A 409 24.36 -30.68 9.04
C TYR A 409 24.31 -30.91 7.52
N VAL A 410 23.09 -31.09 7.00
CA VAL A 410 22.79 -31.21 5.57
C VAL A 410 21.84 -30.08 5.17
N LEU A 411 22.14 -29.40 4.06
CA LEU A 411 21.29 -28.34 3.52
C LEU A 411 19.96 -28.93 3.04
N SER A 412 18.85 -28.55 3.68
CA SER A 412 17.50 -29.08 3.42
C SER A 412 16.56 -28.03 2.81
N TYR A 413 16.94 -26.77 2.78
CA TYR A 413 16.19 -25.65 2.21
C TYR A 413 17.13 -24.50 1.85
N SER A 414 16.91 -23.87 0.71
CA SER A 414 17.45 -22.54 0.43
C SER A 414 16.38 -21.62 -0.15
N ARG A 415 16.49 -20.33 0.16
CA ARG A 415 15.86 -19.24 -0.59
C ARG A 415 16.91 -18.17 -0.82
N HIS A 416 16.99 -17.66 -2.03
CA HIS A 416 17.88 -16.59 -2.43
C HIS A 416 17.05 -15.48 -3.08
N ARG A 417 17.44 -14.23 -2.87
CA ARG A 417 16.83 -13.07 -3.48
C ARG A 417 17.93 -12.13 -3.93
N ASP A 418 17.93 -11.77 -5.19
CA ASP A 418 18.75 -10.67 -5.70
C ASP A 418 17.87 -9.46 -6.00
N TYR A 419 18.24 -8.29 -5.51
CA TYR A 419 17.56 -7.03 -5.76
C TYR A 419 18.17 -6.37 -7.00
N TYR A 420 17.35 -5.92 -7.96
CA TYR A 420 17.79 -5.22 -9.18
C TYR A 420 17.69 -3.71 -9.05
N ASP A 421 16.66 -3.27 -8.34
CA ASP A 421 16.33 -1.88 -8.08
C ASP A 421 15.74 -1.81 -6.67
N SER A 422 16.09 -0.79 -5.89
CA SER A 422 15.62 -0.64 -4.51
C SER A 422 15.70 0.83 -4.07
N ASN A 423 14.57 1.52 -4.09
CA ASN A 423 14.48 2.95 -3.86
C ASN A 423 13.59 3.26 -2.65
N SER A 424 14.06 4.16 -1.79
CA SER A 424 13.26 4.80 -0.75
C SER A 424 12.51 6.04 -1.28
N ASP A 425 13.10 6.71 -2.27
CA ASP A 425 12.89 8.13 -2.57
C ASP A 425 11.84 8.41 -3.66
N LEU A 426 10.95 7.46 -3.96
CA LEU A 426 9.88 7.70 -4.94
C LEU A 426 8.93 8.81 -4.46
N PRO A 427 8.46 9.71 -5.34
CA PRO A 427 7.44 10.70 -5.01
C PRO A 427 6.18 10.07 -4.39
N GLU A 428 5.59 10.75 -3.41
CA GLU A 428 4.41 10.21 -2.72
C GLU A 428 3.19 10.01 -3.66
N SER A 429 3.13 10.73 -4.78
CA SER A 429 2.16 10.47 -5.85
C SER A 429 2.30 9.09 -6.47
N GLU A 430 3.54 8.62 -6.68
CA GLU A 430 3.84 7.30 -7.26
C GLU A 430 3.55 6.20 -6.23
N TYR A 431 3.90 6.40 -4.96
CA TYR A 431 3.47 5.49 -3.89
C TYR A 431 1.94 5.43 -3.76
N HIS A 432 1.24 6.58 -3.80
CA HIS A 432 -0.21 6.63 -3.74
C HIS A 432 -0.85 5.88 -4.90
N GLU A 433 -0.45 6.18 -6.15
CA GLU A 433 -0.95 5.48 -7.35
C GLU A 433 -0.65 3.97 -7.28
N ALA A 434 0.56 3.58 -6.90
CA ALA A 434 0.94 2.18 -6.82
C ALA A 434 0.24 1.39 -5.71
N LEU A 435 -0.27 2.07 -4.68
CA LEU A 435 -0.95 1.48 -3.52
C LEU A 435 -2.48 1.67 -3.57
N GLN A 436 -3.04 2.18 -4.68
CA GLN A 436 -4.48 2.32 -4.85
C GLN A 436 -5.21 1.03 -5.25
N VAL A 437 -6.39 0.83 -4.66
CA VAL A 437 -7.32 -0.26 -4.99
C VAL A 437 -8.48 0.19 -5.87
N GLU A 438 -8.48 1.44 -6.35
CA GLU A 438 -9.64 2.07 -6.99
C GLU A 438 -10.14 1.36 -8.26
N ASP A 439 -9.27 0.60 -8.92
CA ASP A 439 -9.57 -0.23 -10.08
C ASP A 439 -10.59 -1.35 -9.76
N CYS A 440 -10.72 -1.73 -8.48
CA CYS A 440 -11.68 -2.71 -7.98
C CYS A 440 -13.08 -2.11 -7.71
N PHE A 441 -13.18 -0.79 -7.60
CA PHE A 441 -14.37 -0.06 -7.17
C PHE A 441 -14.84 0.88 -8.29
N LYS A 442 -15.35 0.30 -9.37
CA LYS A 442 -15.67 1.01 -10.63
C LYS A 442 -17.15 1.37 -10.80
N LYS A 443 -18.04 0.87 -9.96
CA LYS A 443 -19.46 1.25 -10.02
C LYS A 443 -19.67 2.61 -9.34
N PRO A 444 -20.63 3.45 -9.78
CA PRO A 444 -20.97 4.69 -9.07
C PRO A 444 -21.34 4.44 -7.61
N ASP A 445 -22.08 3.36 -7.34
CA ASP A 445 -22.46 2.91 -5.99
C ASP A 445 -21.30 2.39 -5.10
N GLU A 446 -20.10 2.23 -5.66
CA GLU A 446 -18.88 1.83 -4.95
C GLU A 446 -17.97 3.03 -4.62
N ARG A 447 -18.40 4.25 -4.98
CA ARG A 447 -17.69 5.51 -4.77
C ARG A 447 -18.59 6.55 -4.08
N LEU A 448 -17.99 7.47 -3.34
CA LEU A 448 -18.65 8.64 -2.77
C LEU A 448 -17.75 9.87 -2.92
N ASN A 449 -18.21 10.87 -3.66
CA ASN A 449 -17.49 12.12 -3.85
C ASN A 449 -18.04 13.20 -2.92
N LEU A 450 -17.20 13.68 -2.00
CA LEU A 450 -17.53 14.75 -1.05
C LEU A 450 -16.62 15.96 -1.29
N LYS A 451 -17.21 17.16 -1.28
CA LYS A 451 -16.49 18.42 -1.30
C LYS A 451 -16.32 18.94 0.14
N PHE A 452 -15.09 19.02 0.59
CA PHE A 452 -14.70 19.64 1.86
C PHE A 452 -14.39 21.11 1.62
N HIS A 453 -14.85 21.98 2.51
CA HIS A 453 -14.48 23.40 2.54
C HIS A 453 -13.43 23.62 3.63
N LEU A 454 -12.26 24.14 3.26
CA LEU A 454 -11.15 24.41 4.17
C LEU A 454 -10.85 25.90 4.26
N THR A 455 -10.51 26.37 5.46
CA THR A 455 -10.09 27.74 5.72
C THR A 455 -8.82 27.79 6.56
N CYS A 456 -8.04 28.86 6.42
CA CYS A 456 -6.88 29.19 7.24
C CYS A 456 -7.05 30.64 7.75
N LYS A 457 -6.72 30.90 9.03
CA LYS A 457 -7.09 32.15 9.72
C LYS A 457 -5.91 33.05 10.10
N ASP A 458 -4.70 32.49 10.16
CA ASP A 458 -3.57 33.11 10.86
C ASP A 458 -2.44 33.63 9.94
N SER A 459 -2.68 33.72 8.62
CA SER A 459 -1.69 34.26 7.68
C SER A 459 -2.35 34.87 6.44
N GLU A 460 -2.01 36.13 6.16
CA GLU A 460 -2.47 36.82 4.95
C GLU A 460 -1.92 36.12 3.69
N GLY A 461 -2.81 35.86 2.74
CA GLY A 461 -2.51 35.08 1.54
C GLY A 461 -2.22 33.58 1.79
N CYS A 462 -2.61 33.01 2.94
CA CYS A 462 -2.37 31.60 3.26
C CYS A 462 -2.87 30.64 2.17
N ILE A 463 -4.05 30.91 1.60
CA ILE A 463 -4.63 30.14 0.49
C ILE A 463 -3.70 30.16 -0.74
N GLN A 464 -3.24 31.34 -1.16
CA GLN A 464 -2.37 31.48 -2.32
C GLN A 464 -1.03 30.77 -2.13
N LYS A 465 -0.42 30.90 -0.93
CA LYS A 465 0.83 30.21 -0.59
C LYS A 465 0.67 28.68 -0.53
N SER A 466 -0.49 28.17 -0.09
CA SER A 466 -0.76 26.73 -0.09
C SER A 466 -0.94 26.13 -1.50
N GLN A 467 -1.33 26.95 -2.49
CA GLN A 467 -1.37 26.53 -3.90
C GLN A 467 0.05 26.20 -4.43
N ASP A 468 1.05 27.00 -4.05
CA ASP A 468 2.46 26.80 -4.43
C ASP A 468 3.09 25.56 -3.77
N SER A 469 2.39 24.88 -2.85
CA SER A 469 2.85 23.70 -2.11
C SER A 469 1.76 22.63 -1.97
N VAL A 470 0.88 22.53 -2.97
CA VAL A 470 -0.30 21.65 -2.99
C VAL A 470 -0.01 20.16 -2.70
N TYR A 471 1.19 19.66 -3.01
CA TYR A 471 1.59 18.28 -2.70
C TYR A 471 1.76 18.03 -1.19
N GLU A 472 2.41 18.95 -0.46
CA GLU A 472 2.50 18.88 1.00
C GLU A 472 1.10 19.04 1.63
N MET A 473 0.29 19.98 1.10
CA MET A 473 -1.09 20.17 1.56
C MET A 473 -1.93 18.89 1.38
N LYS A 474 -1.77 18.17 0.26
CA LYS A 474 -2.46 16.90 -0.02
C LYS A 474 -2.14 15.83 1.02
N GLU A 475 -0.87 15.65 1.38
CA GLU A 475 -0.51 14.63 2.38
C GLU A 475 -0.84 15.05 3.82
N LEU A 476 -0.69 16.33 4.19
CA LEU A 476 -1.09 16.81 5.50
C LEU A 476 -2.62 16.69 5.70
N PHE A 477 -3.41 17.05 4.68
CA PHE A 477 -4.85 16.85 4.70
C PHE A 477 -5.23 15.37 4.71
N ARG A 478 -4.63 14.53 3.85
CA ARG A 478 -4.85 13.08 3.81
C ARG A 478 -4.55 12.43 5.16
N SER A 479 -3.41 12.76 5.78
CA SER A 479 -2.99 12.25 7.07
C SER A 479 -3.98 12.63 8.19
N SER A 480 -4.41 13.89 8.24
CA SER A 480 -5.42 14.36 9.18
C SER A 480 -6.78 13.67 8.96
N LEU A 481 -7.22 13.54 7.71
CA LEU A 481 -8.48 12.89 7.32
C LEU A 481 -8.51 11.41 7.75
N LEU A 482 -7.47 10.64 7.44
CA LEU A 482 -7.36 9.23 7.84
C LEU A 482 -7.29 9.09 9.37
N GLY A 483 -6.48 9.93 10.03
CA GLY A 483 -6.26 9.89 11.48
C GLY A 483 -7.49 10.24 12.31
N GLN A 484 -8.30 11.23 11.88
CA GLN A 484 -9.52 11.63 12.60
C GLN A 484 -10.70 10.68 12.33
N LEU A 485 -10.88 10.23 11.09
CA LEU A 485 -12.03 9.38 10.73
C LEU A 485 -11.82 7.91 11.12
N GLY A 486 -10.56 7.45 11.27
CA GLY A 486 -10.22 6.07 11.59
C GLY A 486 -10.43 5.09 10.44
N ILE A 487 -10.41 5.58 9.19
CA ILE A 487 -10.59 4.79 7.96
C ILE A 487 -9.23 4.39 7.37
N SER A 488 -9.19 3.31 6.57
CA SER A 488 -7.94 2.88 5.92
C SER A 488 -7.47 3.83 4.81
N SER A 489 -6.15 3.83 4.54
CA SER A 489 -5.54 4.55 3.43
C SER A 489 -6.03 4.10 2.05
N THR A 490 -6.53 2.86 1.93
CA THR A 490 -7.22 2.31 0.75
C THR A 490 -8.58 2.96 0.48
N ARG A 491 -9.25 3.51 1.50
CA ARG A 491 -10.60 4.08 1.39
C ARG A 491 -10.66 5.41 0.64
N VAL A 492 -9.53 6.10 0.44
CA VAL A 492 -9.48 7.47 -0.12
C VAL A 492 -8.73 7.45 -1.47
N ALA A 493 -9.46 7.28 -2.57
CA ALA A 493 -8.88 7.12 -3.91
C ALA A 493 -8.18 8.39 -4.42
N ASN A 494 -8.85 9.54 -4.31
CA ASN A 494 -8.29 10.82 -4.75
C ASN A 494 -8.67 11.98 -3.81
N ILE A 495 -7.86 13.05 -3.89
CA ILE A 495 -8.07 14.37 -3.32
C ILE A 495 -7.62 15.38 -4.40
N ASP A 496 -8.53 16.18 -4.91
CA ASP A 496 -8.24 17.33 -5.80
C ASP A 496 -8.54 18.65 -5.08
N PHE A 497 -7.83 19.74 -5.40
CA PHE A 497 -7.96 21.03 -4.71
C PHE A 497 -8.28 22.18 -5.66
N LYS A 498 -9.32 22.96 -5.33
CA LYS A 498 -9.72 24.17 -6.04
C LYS A 498 -9.62 25.36 -5.09
N PHE A 499 -8.55 26.14 -5.30
CA PHE A 499 -8.24 27.32 -4.50
C PHE A 499 -9.11 28.50 -4.96
N GLN A 500 -9.95 29.02 -4.07
CA GLN A 500 -10.76 30.23 -4.29
C GLN A 500 -10.27 31.36 -3.39
N LYS A 501 -10.81 32.57 -3.55
CA LYS A 501 -10.34 33.77 -2.83
C LYS A 501 -10.41 33.63 -1.29
N GLU A 502 -11.42 32.95 -0.77
CA GLU A 502 -11.77 32.94 0.67
C GLU A 502 -11.93 31.51 1.25
N VAL A 503 -11.86 30.48 0.41
CA VAL A 503 -12.00 29.06 0.77
C VAL A 503 -11.15 28.20 -0.16
N ILE A 504 -10.70 27.04 0.33
CA ILE A 504 -10.16 25.98 -0.52
C ILE A 504 -11.19 24.86 -0.54
N GLU A 505 -11.66 24.49 -1.72
CA GLU A 505 -12.47 23.28 -1.88
C GLU A 505 -11.53 22.09 -2.09
N ALA A 506 -11.74 21.00 -1.35
CA ALA A 506 -11.09 19.72 -1.62
C ALA A 506 -12.15 18.69 -2.03
N GLU A 507 -12.09 18.21 -3.27
CA GLU A 507 -12.96 17.16 -3.78
C GLU A 507 -12.30 15.81 -3.53
N VAL A 508 -12.95 14.99 -2.69
CA VAL A 508 -12.38 13.75 -2.14
C VAL A 508 -13.25 12.55 -2.55
N THR A 509 -12.63 11.59 -3.22
CA THR A 509 -13.26 10.33 -3.62
C THR A 509 -13.01 9.26 -2.57
N PHE A 510 -14.07 8.80 -1.92
CA PHE A 510 -14.04 7.62 -1.06
C PHE A 510 -14.49 6.37 -1.81
N LEU A 511 -13.96 5.21 -1.42
CA LEU A 511 -14.33 3.88 -1.92
C LEU A 511 -15.12 3.10 -0.86
N GLU A 512 -15.84 2.07 -1.25
CA GLU A 512 -16.59 1.24 -0.30
C GLU A 512 -15.69 0.39 0.63
N ALA A 513 -16.15 0.17 1.87
CA ALA A 513 -15.51 -0.67 2.85
C ALA A 513 -15.59 -2.15 2.45
N PRO A 514 -14.54 -2.96 2.66
CA PRO A 514 -14.69 -4.41 2.59
C PRO A 514 -15.63 -4.89 3.70
N ASN A 515 -16.47 -5.89 3.40
CA ASN A 515 -17.30 -6.53 4.42
C ASN A 515 -16.40 -7.31 5.40
N ILE A 516 -16.72 -7.26 6.69
CA ILE A 516 -15.97 -8.00 7.72
C ILE A 516 -16.01 -9.51 7.43
N LYS A 517 -17.13 -10.02 6.89
CA LYS A 517 -17.30 -11.43 6.51
C LYS A 517 -16.33 -11.94 5.43
N ASP A 518 -15.72 -11.04 4.64
CA ASP A 518 -14.89 -11.33 3.47
C ASP A 518 -13.38 -11.14 3.75
N VAL A 519 -13.01 -10.38 4.79
CA VAL A 519 -11.61 -10.11 5.19
C VAL A 519 -11.20 -10.72 6.54
N LEU A 520 -12.15 -11.26 7.31
CA LEU A 520 -11.88 -11.99 8.54
C LEU A 520 -11.82 -13.50 8.29
N GLN A 521 -10.76 -14.16 8.75
CA GLN A 521 -10.54 -15.60 8.54
C GLN A 521 -11.68 -16.43 9.18
N SER A 522 -12.23 -17.36 8.39
CA SER A 522 -13.35 -18.21 8.83
C SER A 522 -13.29 -19.62 8.27
N ASP A 523 -13.61 -20.59 9.11
CA ASP A 523 -13.86 -21.98 8.73
C ASP A 523 -15.38 -22.28 8.67
N VAL A 524 -15.75 -23.41 8.07
CA VAL A 524 -17.11 -23.96 8.14
C VAL A 524 -17.08 -25.23 8.98
N TYR A 525 -17.57 -25.14 10.22
CA TYR A 525 -17.65 -26.29 11.13
C TYR A 525 -19.09 -26.78 11.24
N THR A 526 -19.22 -28.11 11.31
CA THR A 526 -20.45 -28.76 11.74
C THR A 526 -20.46 -28.82 13.27
N LEU A 527 -21.46 -28.24 13.91
CA LEU A 527 -21.55 -28.08 15.37
C LEU A 527 -22.81 -28.75 15.94
N GLN A 528 -22.67 -29.49 17.03
CA GLN A 528 -23.81 -30.09 17.74
C GLN A 528 -24.64 -29.01 18.47
N PRO A 529 -25.98 -29.07 18.47
CA PRO A 529 -26.83 -28.11 19.20
C PRO A 529 -26.49 -27.97 20.69
N GLN A 530 -26.03 -29.06 21.33
CA GLN A 530 -25.60 -29.09 22.74
C GLN A 530 -24.27 -28.35 23.01
N SER A 531 -23.48 -28.11 21.97
CA SER A 531 -22.26 -27.29 22.03
C SER A 531 -22.60 -25.82 21.75
N ILE A 532 -23.50 -25.58 20.78
CA ILE A 532 -24.02 -24.24 20.45
C ILE A 532 -24.74 -23.62 21.66
N SER A 533 -25.58 -24.39 22.37
CA SER A 533 -26.38 -23.91 23.52
C SER A 533 -25.59 -23.52 24.77
N LYS A 534 -24.25 -23.45 24.69
CA LYS A 534 -23.35 -22.97 25.75
C LYS A 534 -22.69 -21.63 25.39
N LEU A 535 -22.79 -21.21 24.13
CA LEU A 535 -22.25 -19.96 23.62
C LEU A 535 -23.21 -18.80 23.95
N HIS A 536 -22.72 -17.56 23.94
CA HIS A 536 -23.58 -16.39 24.11
C HIS A 536 -24.35 -16.10 22.81
N GLU A 537 -25.63 -16.45 22.77
CA GLU A 537 -26.51 -16.17 21.61
C GLU A 537 -26.79 -14.68 21.41
N THR A 538 -26.83 -14.26 20.15
CA THR A 538 -27.33 -12.96 19.69
C THR A 538 -28.14 -13.15 18.41
N VAL A 539 -29.15 -12.29 18.19
CA VAL A 539 -29.99 -12.35 16.99
C VAL A 539 -29.37 -11.48 15.90
N ALA A 540 -28.99 -12.08 14.77
CA ALA A 540 -28.49 -11.36 13.61
C ALA A 540 -28.90 -12.06 12.31
N ASP A 541 -29.56 -11.34 11.40
CA ASP A 541 -30.09 -11.89 10.16
C ASP A 541 -29.05 -12.35 9.13
N SER A 542 -27.78 -11.93 9.30
CA SER A 542 -26.69 -12.20 8.36
C SER A 542 -25.33 -12.32 9.06
N LYS A 543 -24.36 -12.88 8.32
CA LYS A 543 -22.95 -12.96 8.73
C LYS A 543 -22.35 -11.58 9.05
N GLU A 544 -22.61 -10.59 8.20
CA GLU A 544 -22.05 -9.24 8.38
C GLU A 544 -22.64 -8.56 9.61
N LYS A 545 -23.96 -8.68 9.83
CA LYS A 545 -24.61 -8.16 11.05
C LYS A 545 -24.09 -8.84 12.32
N CYS A 546 -23.87 -10.16 12.29
CA CYS A 546 -23.27 -10.93 13.39
C CYS A 546 -21.86 -10.41 13.75
N LEU A 547 -21.01 -10.18 12.74
CA LEU A 547 -19.65 -9.69 12.92
C LEU A 547 -19.61 -8.22 13.35
N ARG A 548 -20.41 -7.34 12.73
CA ARG A 548 -20.49 -5.91 13.10
C ARG A 548 -21.09 -5.67 14.49
N TYR A 549 -22.02 -6.52 14.93
CA TYR A 549 -22.48 -6.49 16.32
C TYR A 549 -21.33 -6.81 17.28
N HIS A 550 -20.66 -7.95 17.08
CA HIS A 550 -19.64 -8.40 18.02
C HIS A 550 -18.36 -7.57 17.99
N SER A 551 -18.01 -6.91 16.89
CA SER A 551 -16.81 -6.06 16.77
C SER A 551 -16.73 -4.91 17.78
N SER A 552 -17.88 -4.43 18.26
CA SER A 552 -17.96 -3.33 19.23
C SER A 552 -17.73 -3.77 20.68
N PHE A 553 -17.83 -5.07 21.00
CA PHE A 553 -17.97 -5.54 22.39
C PHE A 553 -17.12 -6.77 22.76
N VAL A 554 -16.70 -7.58 21.78
CA VAL A 554 -16.08 -8.89 22.04
C VAL A 554 -14.57 -8.77 22.30
N PRO A 555 -14.02 -9.45 23.34
CA PRO A 555 -12.59 -9.41 23.64
C PRO A 555 -11.74 -10.17 22.61
N SER A 556 -10.50 -9.73 22.43
CA SER A 556 -9.51 -10.37 21.56
C SER A 556 -9.29 -11.86 21.87
N GLY A 557 -9.20 -12.71 20.84
CA GLY A 557 -9.01 -14.16 20.98
C GLY A 557 -10.31 -14.97 21.15
N ALA A 558 -11.45 -14.28 21.22
CA ALA A 558 -12.76 -14.88 21.05
C ALA A 558 -12.97 -15.48 19.65
N ALA A 559 -13.98 -16.33 19.54
CA ALA A 559 -14.51 -16.80 18.25
C ALA A 559 -15.99 -16.44 18.12
N ILE A 560 -16.40 -16.12 16.89
CA ILE A 560 -17.77 -15.75 16.54
C ILE A 560 -18.34 -16.82 15.61
N VAL A 561 -19.54 -17.29 15.89
CA VAL A 561 -20.20 -18.37 15.15
C VAL A 561 -21.48 -17.85 14.53
N TYR A 562 -21.62 -17.99 13.21
CA TYR A 562 -22.87 -17.72 12.50
C TYR A 562 -23.45 -19.01 11.94
N CYS A 563 -24.62 -19.40 12.43
CA CYS A 563 -25.36 -20.57 11.97
C CYS A 563 -26.46 -20.15 10.98
N SER A 564 -26.23 -20.39 9.69
CA SER A 564 -27.18 -20.05 8.62
C SER A 564 -28.52 -20.76 8.77
N SER A 565 -28.53 -21.97 9.33
CA SER A 565 -29.76 -22.63 9.78
C SER A 565 -30.16 -22.00 11.12
N GLY A 566 -31.27 -21.26 11.14
CA GLY A 566 -31.79 -20.54 12.29
C GLY A 566 -31.51 -19.03 12.33
N LYS A 567 -30.58 -18.51 11.50
CA LYS A 567 -30.10 -17.11 11.56
C LYS A 567 -29.61 -16.71 12.97
N GLN A 568 -28.87 -17.61 13.60
CA GLN A 568 -28.37 -17.39 14.96
C GLN A 568 -26.88 -17.03 14.92
N CYS A 569 -26.52 -16.02 15.72
CA CYS A 569 -25.16 -15.57 15.94
C CYS A 569 -24.75 -15.93 17.37
N PHE A 570 -23.50 -16.30 17.58
CA PHE A 570 -22.98 -16.65 18.91
C PHE A 570 -21.54 -16.20 19.09
N SER A 571 -21.11 -16.08 20.34
CA SER A 571 -19.68 -15.92 20.67
C SER A 571 -19.24 -16.76 21.87
N THR A 572 -17.93 -17.09 21.90
CA THR A 572 -17.20 -17.51 23.10
C THR A 572 -15.89 -16.73 23.20
N ALA A 573 -15.48 -16.41 24.43
CA ALA A 573 -14.18 -15.79 24.71
C ALA A 573 -12.97 -16.73 24.47
N ASN A 574 -13.20 -18.00 24.14
CA ASN A 574 -12.16 -19.01 23.97
C ASN A 574 -12.46 -19.91 22.76
N ALA A 575 -11.81 -19.64 21.64
CA ALA A 575 -11.99 -20.38 20.38
C ALA A 575 -11.83 -21.92 20.52
N LYS A 576 -11.05 -22.40 21.51
CA LYS A 576 -10.81 -23.85 21.75
C LYS A 576 -12.02 -24.62 22.30
N GLU A 577 -13.08 -23.92 22.70
CA GLU A 577 -14.36 -24.54 23.08
C GLU A 577 -15.15 -25.01 21.86
N ILE A 578 -14.94 -24.38 20.70
CA ILE A 578 -15.55 -24.77 19.44
C ILE A 578 -14.78 -25.97 18.88
N LYS A 579 -15.51 -27.04 18.53
CA LYS A 579 -14.95 -28.26 17.94
C LYS A 579 -15.79 -28.68 16.76
N GLN A 580 -15.14 -29.06 15.66
CA GLN A 580 -15.80 -29.63 14.50
C GLN A 580 -16.29 -31.05 14.83
N GLU A 581 -17.57 -31.29 14.63
CA GLU A 581 -18.25 -32.56 14.92
C GLU A 581 -18.66 -33.28 13.62
N SER A 582 -18.79 -34.60 13.68
CA SER A 582 -19.19 -35.41 12.49
C SER A 582 -20.65 -35.25 12.08
N LYS A 583 -21.49 -34.64 12.94
CA LYS A 583 -22.93 -34.40 12.75
C LYS A 583 -23.34 -33.14 13.52
N GLY A 584 -24.34 -32.40 13.02
CA GLY A 584 -24.79 -31.15 13.62
C GLY A 584 -25.28 -30.14 12.58
N ILE A 585 -25.29 -28.87 12.95
CA ILE A 585 -25.63 -27.72 12.10
C ILE A 585 -24.33 -27.18 11.48
N SER A 586 -24.34 -26.85 10.19
CA SER A 586 -23.23 -26.16 9.54
C SER A 586 -23.24 -24.67 9.88
N CYS A 587 -22.16 -24.17 10.47
CA CYS A 587 -21.99 -22.79 10.89
C CYS A 587 -20.61 -22.27 10.46
N SER A 588 -20.52 -20.99 10.09
CA SER A 588 -19.21 -20.35 9.87
C SER A 588 -18.64 -19.90 11.21
N VAL A 589 -17.40 -20.30 11.48
CA VAL A 589 -16.64 -19.97 12.68
C VAL A 589 -15.55 -18.99 12.30
N TYR A 590 -15.68 -17.76 12.76
CA TYR A 590 -14.74 -16.67 12.53
C TYR A 590 -13.77 -16.59 13.72
N THR A 591 -12.47 -16.42 13.41
CA THR A 591 -11.43 -16.22 14.43
C THR A 591 -10.58 -15.00 14.07
N ASP A 592 -10.11 -14.30 15.10
CA ASP A 592 -9.36 -13.06 14.95
C ASP A 592 -7.99 -13.16 15.65
N PRO A 593 -7.01 -13.89 15.07
CA PRO A 593 -5.69 -14.06 15.68
C PRO A 593 -4.93 -12.73 15.82
N TYR A 594 -5.20 -11.78 14.91
CA TYR A 594 -4.52 -10.48 14.81
C TYR A 594 -5.30 -9.31 15.43
N LYS A 595 -6.42 -9.58 16.09
CA LYS A 595 -7.24 -8.60 16.84
C LYS A 595 -7.83 -7.47 15.97
N ARG A 596 -7.99 -7.71 14.66
CA ARG A 596 -8.46 -6.73 13.66
C ARG A 596 -9.97 -6.47 13.71
N LEU A 597 -10.78 -7.34 14.33
CA LEU A 597 -12.25 -7.25 14.31
C LEU A 597 -12.76 -5.88 14.80
N ASN A 598 -12.18 -5.33 15.88
CA ASN A 598 -12.60 -4.03 16.41
C ASN A 598 -12.20 -2.86 15.48
N ARG A 599 -11.08 -2.99 14.76
CA ARG A 599 -10.63 -2.03 13.72
C ARG A 599 -11.55 -2.08 12.50
N LEU A 600 -11.97 -3.27 12.09
CA LEU A 600 -12.95 -3.51 11.03
C LEU A 600 -14.35 -3.01 11.39
N GLY A 601 -14.77 -3.15 12.65
CA GLY A 601 -16.04 -2.61 13.16
C GLY A 601 -16.17 -1.08 13.05
N ARG A 602 -15.03 -0.37 12.96
CA ARG A 602 -14.97 1.09 12.79
C ARG A 602 -15.02 1.53 11.32
N GLU A 603 -14.76 0.64 10.36
CA GLU A 603 -14.91 0.96 8.93
C GLU A 603 -16.39 1.18 8.60
N LYS A 604 -16.73 2.46 8.37
CA LYS A 604 -18.06 2.87 7.94
C LYS A 604 -18.27 2.56 6.47
N PRO A 605 -19.41 1.94 6.09
CA PRO A 605 -19.80 1.85 4.69
C PRO A 605 -20.10 3.24 4.12
N LEU A 606 -20.13 3.40 2.80
CA LEU A 606 -20.37 4.71 2.17
C LEU A 606 -21.71 5.33 2.58
N SER A 607 -22.74 4.50 2.83
CA SER A 607 -24.06 4.95 3.34
C SER A 607 -23.98 5.75 4.64
N ASP A 608 -22.99 5.44 5.48
CA ASP A 608 -22.83 6.00 6.82
C ASP A 608 -21.69 7.03 6.87
N LEU A 609 -20.86 7.10 5.83
CA LEU A 609 -19.57 7.77 5.87
C LEU A 609 -19.70 9.30 5.89
N HIS A 610 -20.65 9.88 5.14
CA HIS A 610 -20.88 11.33 5.17
C HIS A 610 -21.37 11.78 6.55
N ASP A 611 -22.35 11.09 7.13
CA ASP A 611 -22.87 11.36 8.47
C ASP A 611 -21.80 11.14 9.57
N HIS A 612 -20.92 10.14 9.41
CA HIS A 612 -19.76 9.97 10.28
C HIS A 612 -18.79 11.15 10.16
N ILE A 613 -18.43 11.58 8.95
CA ILE A 613 -17.57 12.76 8.71
C ILE A 613 -18.20 14.04 9.29
N LEU A 614 -19.52 14.20 9.19
CA LEU A 614 -20.25 15.32 9.77
C LEU A 614 -20.23 15.33 11.32
N GLY A 615 -19.87 14.22 11.96
CA GLY A 615 -19.54 14.17 13.38
C GLY A 615 -18.17 14.76 13.75
N TYR A 616 -17.28 14.99 12.78
CA TYR A 616 -15.89 15.44 12.99
C TYR A 616 -15.49 16.73 12.23
N PHE A 617 -16.39 17.41 11.52
CA PHE A 617 -16.05 18.71 10.90
C PHE A 617 -15.62 19.71 11.99
N GLY A 618 -14.64 20.56 11.69
CA GLY A 618 -13.96 21.40 12.69
C GLY A 618 -12.88 20.69 13.52
N HIS A 619 -12.92 19.36 13.70
CA HIS A 619 -11.84 18.56 14.31
C HIS A 619 -10.81 18.07 13.28
N ILE A 620 -11.18 17.98 11.99
CA ILE A 620 -10.24 17.74 10.89
C ILE A 620 -9.44 19.03 10.66
N THR A 621 -8.24 19.05 11.24
CA THR A 621 -7.27 20.17 11.17
C THR A 621 -5.87 19.68 10.88
N PHE A 622 -5.05 20.49 10.21
CA PHE A 622 -3.61 20.24 10.05
C PHE A 622 -2.83 21.57 10.02
N ASN A 623 -1.52 21.51 10.27
CA ASN A 623 -0.63 22.68 10.25
C ASN A 623 0.39 22.52 9.12
N MET A 624 0.67 23.60 8.38
CA MET A 624 1.55 23.58 7.19
C MET A 624 2.54 24.77 7.23
N ASN A 625 3.77 24.57 6.76
CA ASN A 625 4.85 25.57 6.88
C ASN A 625 4.96 26.44 5.62
N LEU A 626 4.26 27.57 5.60
CA LEU A 626 4.16 28.47 4.43
C LEU A 626 5.28 29.53 4.33
N GLY A 627 6.51 29.20 4.75
CA GLY A 627 7.70 30.07 4.66
C GLY A 627 8.73 29.85 5.77
N GLU A 628 9.99 30.25 5.53
CA GLU A 628 11.16 29.92 6.39
C GLU A 628 11.08 30.43 7.84
N GLU A 629 10.44 31.59 8.07
CA GLU A 629 10.25 32.17 9.41
C GLU A 629 8.83 31.98 9.97
N ALA A 630 7.95 31.27 9.23
CA ALA A 630 6.54 31.17 9.59
C ALA A 630 6.29 30.13 10.70
N LYS A 631 5.48 30.51 11.70
CA LYS A 631 4.79 29.49 12.52
C LYS A 631 3.83 28.72 11.60
N GLY A 632 3.80 27.39 11.73
CA GLY A 632 2.92 26.54 10.93
C GLY A 632 1.48 27.01 10.95
N VAL A 633 0.91 27.27 9.77
CA VAL A 633 -0.42 27.84 9.58
C VAL A 633 -1.46 26.74 9.72
N ALA A 634 -2.46 26.97 10.58
CA ALA A 634 -3.55 26.02 10.81
C ALA A 634 -4.61 26.09 9.70
N PHE A 635 -4.94 24.93 9.14
CA PHE A 635 -6.04 24.70 8.23
C PHE A 635 -7.14 23.90 8.95
N GLN A 636 -8.40 24.28 8.72
CA GLN A 636 -9.58 23.66 9.35
C GLN A 636 -10.68 23.41 8.32
N VAL A 637 -11.25 22.20 8.32
CA VAL A 637 -12.49 21.87 7.59
C VAL A 637 -13.67 22.58 8.27
N THR A 638 -14.39 23.41 7.53
CA THR A 638 -15.54 24.19 8.02
C THR A 638 -16.91 23.63 7.63
N ASP A 639 -16.99 22.92 6.50
CA ASP A 639 -18.20 22.21 6.03
C ASP A 639 -17.81 21.06 5.07
N VAL A 640 -18.70 20.08 4.88
CA VAL A 640 -18.49 18.93 3.98
C VAL A 640 -19.81 18.55 3.31
N VAL A 641 -19.90 18.71 1.98
CA VAL A 641 -21.13 18.49 1.20
C VAL A 641 -20.97 17.39 0.16
N ALA A 642 -22.05 16.68 -0.15
CA ALA A 642 -22.06 15.69 -1.23
C ALA A 642 -21.96 16.38 -2.60
N GLN A 643 -21.13 15.85 -3.50
CA GLN A 643 -20.96 16.42 -4.84
C GLN A 643 -22.16 16.06 -5.72
N ILE A 644 -22.80 17.07 -6.31
CA ILE A 644 -23.90 16.88 -7.27
C ILE A 644 -23.29 16.67 -8.66
N GLU A 645 -23.14 15.42 -9.07
CA GLU A 645 -22.65 15.07 -10.41
C GLU A 645 -23.75 15.19 -11.48
N ALA A 646 -23.36 15.68 -12.66
CA ALA A 646 -24.26 15.85 -13.79
C ALA A 646 -24.41 14.55 -14.59
N ALA A 647 -25.40 13.74 -14.20
CA ALA A 647 -25.87 12.52 -14.88
C ALA A 647 -24.86 11.36 -14.99
N GLU A 648 -25.20 10.23 -14.35
CA GLU A 648 -24.49 8.96 -14.47
C GLU A 648 -24.29 8.51 -15.94
N GLN A 649 -23.34 7.62 -16.17
CA GLN A 649 -23.26 6.89 -17.45
C GLN A 649 -24.62 6.22 -17.72
N ARG A 650 -25.28 6.64 -18.81
CA ARG A 650 -26.56 6.07 -19.25
C ARG A 650 -26.43 4.56 -19.39
N LYS A 651 -27.11 3.82 -18.48
CA LYS A 651 -27.53 2.44 -18.72
C LYS A 651 -28.24 2.39 -20.08
N ARG A 652 -28.19 1.25 -20.76
CA ARG A 652 -28.98 1.07 -21.99
C ARG A 652 -30.45 1.20 -21.59
N PRO A 653 -31.23 2.15 -22.11
CA PRO A 653 -32.63 2.35 -21.69
C PRO A 653 -33.57 1.27 -22.28
N PHE A 654 -33.01 0.11 -22.61
CA PHE A 654 -33.68 -1.03 -23.21
C PHE A 654 -32.97 -2.34 -22.87
N LEU A 655 -33.75 -3.40 -22.66
CA LEU A 655 -33.28 -4.76 -22.48
C LEU A 655 -33.62 -5.57 -23.74
N SER A 656 -32.77 -6.53 -24.14
CA SER A 656 -33.15 -7.51 -25.18
C SER A 656 -33.98 -8.62 -24.52
N LEU A 657 -35.20 -8.85 -25.01
CA LEU A 657 -36.09 -9.91 -24.53
C LEU A 657 -35.96 -11.17 -25.39
N TYR A 658 -36.09 -11.04 -26.71
CA TYR A 658 -36.16 -12.16 -27.63
C TYR A 658 -35.26 -11.92 -28.85
N HIS A 659 -34.16 -12.67 -28.94
CA HIS A 659 -33.29 -12.72 -30.11
C HIS A 659 -33.91 -13.56 -31.23
N PHE A 660 -33.71 -13.15 -32.48
CA PHE A 660 -34.22 -13.82 -33.67
C PHE A 660 -35.76 -13.92 -33.71
N SER A 661 -36.45 -12.89 -33.22
CA SER A 661 -37.90 -12.84 -33.03
C SER A 661 -38.50 -11.48 -33.39
N ARG A 662 -39.79 -11.50 -33.73
CA ARG A 662 -40.65 -10.34 -33.96
C ARG A 662 -42.06 -10.60 -33.41
N PHE A 663 -42.90 -9.57 -33.32
CA PHE A 663 -44.32 -9.73 -33.00
C PHE A 663 -45.08 -10.47 -34.11
N ASP A 664 -46.02 -11.32 -33.74
CA ASP A 664 -46.84 -12.14 -34.68
C ASP A 664 -47.89 -11.33 -35.43
N GLU A 665 -48.62 -10.49 -34.71
CA GLU A 665 -49.72 -9.70 -35.24
C GLU A 665 -49.38 -8.20 -35.13
N ILE A 666 -49.83 -7.43 -36.12
CA ILE A 666 -49.71 -5.97 -36.20
C ILE A 666 -51.14 -5.47 -36.33
N ASP A 667 -51.80 -5.25 -35.20
CA ASP A 667 -53.25 -5.05 -35.12
C ASP A 667 -53.68 -3.58 -35.20
N GLY A 668 -52.74 -2.63 -35.05
CA GLY A 668 -53.04 -1.21 -35.01
C GLY A 668 -53.43 -0.68 -33.62
N VAL A 669 -53.42 -1.52 -32.57
CA VAL A 669 -53.94 -1.21 -31.23
C VAL A 669 -52.94 -1.61 -30.13
N HIS A 670 -52.48 -2.86 -30.13
CA HIS A 670 -51.45 -3.37 -29.23
C HIS A 670 -50.06 -3.39 -29.89
N THR A 671 -49.99 -3.47 -31.22
CA THR A 671 -48.75 -3.55 -32.02
C THR A 671 -48.84 -2.69 -33.28
N VAL A 672 -47.89 -1.76 -33.46
CA VAL A 672 -47.94 -0.74 -34.54
C VAL A 672 -46.58 -0.58 -35.22
N VAL A 673 -46.56 -0.61 -36.55
CA VAL A 673 -45.37 -0.34 -37.36
C VAL A 673 -45.06 1.17 -37.36
N VAL A 674 -43.81 1.53 -37.04
CA VAL A 674 -43.33 2.90 -37.18
C VAL A 674 -42.70 3.10 -38.57
N PRO A 675 -43.27 3.95 -39.45
CA PRO A 675 -42.71 4.19 -40.78
C PRO A 675 -41.45 5.05 -40.73
N GLY A 676 -40.53 4.84 -41.68
CA GLY A 676 -39.33 5.69 -41.86
C GLY A 676 -38.17 5.45 -40.89
N VAL A 677 -38.18 4.33 -40.15
CA VAL A 677 -37.16 4.01 -39.14
C VAL A 677 -35.98 3.24 -39.71
N ASP A 678 -34.93 3.96 -40.13
CA ASP A 678 -33.71 3.38 -40.72
C ASP A 678 -32.65 2.93 -39.69
N ARG A 679 -32.83 3.24 -38.40
CA ARG A 679 -31.84 2.93 -37.34
C ARG A 679 -32.53 2.43 -36.07
N PHE A 680 -31.88 1.51 -35.38
CA PHE A 680 -32.32 1.00 -34.08
C PHE A 680 -32.65 2.11 -33.07
N GLY A 681 -31.80 3.14 -32.97
CA GLY A 681 -32.01 4.26 -32.04
C GLY A 681 -33.18 5.18 -32.40
N ASP A 682 -33.64 5.18 -33.65
CA ASP A 682 -34.88 5.85 -34.06
C ASP A 682 -36.11 5.01 -33.67
N CYS A 683 -36.01 3.68 -33.72
CA CYS A 683 -37.05 2.77 -33.21
C CYS A 683 -37.25 2.92 -31.69
N TYR A 684 -36.15 2.97 -30.93
CA TYR A 684 -36.20 3.25 -29.49
C TYR A 684 -36.87 4.61 -29.20
N ARG A 685 -36.51 5.69 -29.93
CA ARG A 685 -37.17 7.00 -29.78
C ARG A 685 -38.68 6.93 -30.06
N ALA A 686 -39.09 6.21 -31.11
CA ALA A 686 -40.49 6.02 -31.44
C ALA A 686 -41.28 5.15 -30.45
N CYS A 687 -40.62 4.47 -29.51
CA CYS A 687 -41.23 3.84 -28.34
C CYS A 687 -41.18 4.74 -27.09
N SER A 688 -40.11 5.52 -26.93
CA SER A 688 -39.86 6.41 -25.79
C SER A 688 -40.68 7.70 -25.80
N GLN A 689 -41.00 8.24 -26.98
CA GLN A 689 -41.54 9.60 -27.18
C GLN A 689 -42.92 9.63 -27.85
N ASN A 690 -43.66 8.52 -27.84
CA ASN A 690 -44.95 8.38 -28.52
C ASN A 690 -46.12 8.76 -27.58
N GLU A 691 -46.87 9.81 -27.91
CA GLU A 691 -48.06 10.22 -27.15
C GLU A 691 -49.33 9.44 -27.55
N ASP A 692 -49.37 8.84 -28.75
CA ASP A 692 -50.53 8.09 -29.25
C ASP A 692 -50.60 6.67 -28.67
N ILE A 693 -49.45 6.07 -28.31
CA ILE A 693 -49.33 4.68 -27.86
C ILE A 693 -48.31 4.60 -26.70
N PRO A 694 -48.72 4.15 -25.49
CA PRO A 694 -47.80 3.92 -24.36
C PRO A 694 -46.98 2.65 -24.60
N CYS A 695 -45.94 2.77 -25.44
CA CYS A 695 -45.09 1.65 -25.83
C CYS A 695 -44.22 1.18 -24.65
N GLU A 696 -44.22 -0.11 -24.35
CA GLU A 696 -43.35 -0.75 -23.36
C GLU A 696 -42.28 -1.62 -24.03
N THR A 697 -42.56 -2.15 -25.22
CA THR A 697 -41.64 -3.04 -25.97
C THR A 697 -41.63 -2.72 -27.46
N PHE A 698 -40.51 -2.99 -28.13
CA PHE A 698 -40.34 -2.74 -29.56
C PHE A 698 -39.49 -3.82 -30.23
N SER A 699 -39.85 -4.18 -31.47
CA SER A 699 -39.07 -5.07 -32.33
C SER A 699 -38.35 -4.25 -33.39
N PHE A 700 -37.06 -4.50 -33.58
CA PHE A 700 -36.27 -3.89 -34.66
C PHE A 700 -35.72 -4.99 -35.58
N CYS A 701 -36.09 -4.90 -36.86
CA CYS A 701 -35.70 -5.83 -37.91
C CYS A 701 -34.70 -5.17 -38.86
N ASN A 702 -33.52 -5.77 -39.00
CA ASN A 702 -32.33 -5.19 -39.60
C ASN A 702 -32.01 -5.74 -41.01
N ARG A 703 -33.02 -6.13 -41.79
CA ARG A 703 -32.86 -6.82 -43.09
C ARG A 703 -32.04 -5.98 -44.08
N LYS A 704 -31.42 -6.63 -45.07
CA LYS A 704 -30.43 -5.97 -45.97
C LYS A 704 -31.02 -4.89 -46.88
N ASP A 705 -32.30 -5.00 -47.19
CA ASP A 705 -33.08 -4.23 -48.15
C ASP A 705 -34.13 -3.32 -47.47
N LYS A 706 -34.63 -3.70 -46.29
CA LYS A 706 -35.64 -2.96 -45.52
C LYS A 706 -35.31 -2.98 -44.02
N LYS A 707 -35.40 -1.81 -43.37
CA LYS A 707 -35.50 -1.69 -41.91
C LYS A 707 -36.95 -1.61 -41.49
N GLU A 708 -37.29 -2.22 -40.36
CA GLU A 708 -38.67 -2.33 -39.90
C GLU A 708 -38.69 -2.25 -38.37
N CYS A 709 -39.57 -1.40 -37.85
CA CYS A 709 -39.74 -1.10 -36.44
C CYS A 709 -41.20 -1.31 -36.07
N VAL A 710 -41.46 -2.07 -35.02
CA VAL A 710 -42.81 -2.30 -34.48
C VAL A 710 -42.78 -1.97 -33.00
N VAL A 711 -43.65 -1.08 -32.55
CA VAL A 711 -43.83 -0.70 -31.14
C VAL A 711 -45.05 -1.40 -30.56
N SER A 712 -45.05 -1.71 -29.26
CA SER A 712 -46.11 -2.43 -28.58
C SER A 712 -46.34 -1.95 -27.14
N ILE A 713 -47.59 -1.99 -26.68
CA ILE A 713 -47.98 -1.73 -25.29
C ILE A 713 -47.77 -2.95 -24.37
N TRP A 714 -47.36 -4.11 -24.91
CA TRP A 714 -47.18 -5.33 -24.11
C TRP A 714 -45.92 -5.27 -23.27
N LEU A 715 -46.07 -5.66 -21.99
CA LEU A 715 -44.96 -5.92 -21.07
C LEU A 715 -44.22 -7.21 -21.47
N GLY A 716 -42.95 -7.37 -21.07
CA GLY A 716 -42.14 -8.52 -21.44
C GLY A 716 -42.78 -9.89 -21.15
N SER A 717 -43.49 -10.00 -20.02
CA SER A 717 -44.22 -11.19 -19.57
C SER A 717 -45.51 -11.49 -20.36
N GLN A 718 -45.98 -10.58 -21.22
CA GLN A 718 -47.17 -10.76 -22.05
C GLN A 718 -46.85 -11.24 -23.47
N ILE A 719 -45.57 -11.25 -23.85
CA ILE A 719 -45.13 -11.41 -25.25
C ILE A 719 -44.86 -12.87 -25.64
N GLU A 720 -44.64 -13.76 -24.66
CA GLU A 720 -44.18 -15.15 -24.88
C GLU A 720 -45.04 -15.95 -25.88
N ASN A 721 -46.34 -15.65 -25.99
CA ASN A 721 -47.28 -16.34 -26.89
C ASN A 721 -47.55 -15.62 -28.22
N ASN A 722 -46.98 -14.42 -28.44
CA ASN A 722 -47.29 -13.53 -29.57
C ASN A 722 -46.04 -13.20 -30.42
N THR A 723 -45.12 -14.16 -30.58
CA THR A 723 -43.86 -13.96 -31.33
C THR A 723 -43.51 -15.03 -32.36
N THR A 724 -43.11 -14.58 -33.55
CA THR A 724 -42.57 -15.43 -34.62
C THR A 724 -41.06 -15.29 -34.70
N ARG A 725 -40.42 -16.40 -35.06
CA ARG A 725 -38.97 -16.45 -35.31
C ARG A 725 -38.62 -15.78 -36.64
N ASP A 726 -37.79 -14.76 -36.61
CA ASP A 726 -37.27 -14.02 -37.77
C ASP A 726 -35.79 -13.69 -37.51
N SER A 727 -34.88 -14.26 -38.30
CA SER A 727 -33.42 -14.21 -38.02
C SER A 727 -32.82 -12.81 -38.06
N ASP A 728 -33.51 -11.87 -38.68
CA ASP A 728 -33.04 -10.51 -38.88
C ASP A 728 -33.64 -9.54 -37.84
N CYS A 729 -34.46 -10.03 -36.89
CA CYS A 729 -35.18 -9.24 -35.90
C CYS A 729 -34.79 -9.58 -34.46
N GLU A 730 -34.88 -8.59 -33.57
CA GLU A 730 -34.85 -8.76 -32.12
C GLU A 730 -35.97 -7.94 -31.48
N ILE A 731 -36.49 -8.41 -30.34
CA ILE A 731 -37.49 -7.70 -29.51
C ILE A 731 -36.84 -7.21 -28.23
N TYR A 732 -37.08 -5.95 -27.91
CA TYR A 732 -36.55 -5.24 -26.74
C TYR A 732 -37.69 -4.70 -25.87
N SER A 733 -37.46 -4.55 -24.57
CA SER A 733 -38.29 -3.72 -23.68
C SER A 733 -37.62 -2.39 -23.41
N LYS A 734 -38.38 -1.41 -22.89
CA LYS A 734 -37.80 -0.34 -22.08
C LYS A 734 -37.13 -0.93 -20.84
N ASP A 735 -36.02 -0.33 -20.40
CA ASP A 735 -35.43 -0.61 -19.10
C ASP A 735 -36.03 0.35 -18.06
N GLN A 736 -37.25 0.04 -17.59
CA GLN A 736 -37.95 0.85 -16.58
C GLN A 736 -37.16 0.90 -15.26
N LEU A 737 -36.21 0.00 -15.02
CA LEU A 737 -35.31 0.01 -13.85
C LEU A 737 -34.14 1.01 -14.03
N SER A 738 -33.85 1.46 -15.26
CA SER A 738 -32.85 2.51 -15.52
C SER A 738 -33.31 3.91 -15.07
N ASP A 739 -34.62 4.15 -15.06
CA ASP A 739 -35.27 5.38 -14.58
C ASP A 739 -35.35 5.51 -13.04
N PHE A 740 -34.70 4.59 -12.30
CA PHE A 740 -34.55 4.67 -10.85
C PHE A 740 -33.07 4.79 -10.44
N SER A 741 -32.80 5.58 -9.39
CA SER A 741 -31.53 5.55 -8.66
C SER A 741 -31.63 4.60 -7.48
N VAL A 742 -30.54 3.90 -7.15
CA VAL A 742 -30.53 2.89 -6.09
C VAL A 742 -29.93 3.45 -4.80
N ARG A 743 -30.52 3.06 -3.67
CA ARG A 743 -30.04 3.28 -2.31
C ARG A 743 -29.85 1.89 -1.69
N ARG A 744 -28.61 1.40 -1.73
CA ARG A 744 -28.31 -0.02 -1.42
C ARG A 744 -28.37 -0.33 0.06
N ASN A 745 -28.61 -1.62 0.37
CA ASN A 745 -28.66 -2.17 1.72
C ASN A 745 -29.66 -1.44 2.64
N LEU A 746 -30.80 -0.97 2.12
CA LEU A 746 -31.84 -0.26 2.87
C LEU A 746 -33.21 -0.94 2.72
N LYS A 747 -34.05 -0.74 3.74
CA LYS A 747 -35.48 -1.03 3.68
C LYS A 747 -36.29 0.02 4.44
N TYR A 748 -37.58 0.13 4.14
CA TYR A 748 -38.51 0.90 4.96
C TYR A 748 -38.73 0.25 6.33
N LYS A 749 -38.84 1.10 7.34
CA LYS A 749 -39.38 0.74 8.67
C LYS A 749 -40.90 0.49 8.56
N ASN A 750 -41.60 1.33 7.78
CA ASN A 750 -43.03 1.24 7.49
C ASN A 750 -43.28 1.47 5.98
N PRO A 751 -43.39 0.40 5.15
CA PRO A 751 -43.71 0.54 3.71
C PRO A 751 -45.19 0.91 3.49
N THR A 752 -45.51 1.45 2.31
CA THR A 752 -46.88 1.89 1.97
C THR A 752 -47.76 0.77 1.41
N THR A 753 -47.18 -0.31 0.90
CA THR A 753 -47.90 -1.48 0.37
C THR A 753 -47.49 -2.80 1.03
N VAL A 754 -48.28 -3.85 0.79
CA VAL A 754 -48.00 -5.22 1.27
C VAL A 754 -47.03 -5.91 0.32
N SER A 755 -46.08 -6.69 0.86
CA SER A 755 -45.03 -7.33 0.04
C SER A 755 -45.60 -8.32 -0.97
N LYS A 756 -45.30 -8.08 -2.25
CA LYS A 756 -45.64 -8.93 -3.39
C LYS A 756 -44.40 -9.70 -3.86
N GLN A 757 -44.59 -10.94 -4.32
CA GLN A 757 -43.52 -11.65 -5.02
C GLN A 757 -43.51 -11.26 -6.50
N SER A 758 -42.39 -10.71 -6.99
CA SER A 758 -42.22 -10.12 -8.33
C SER A 758 -40.73 -10.11 -8.71
N TYR A 759 -40.38 -10.07 -10.00
CA TYR A 759 -39.00 -9.74 -10.39
C TYR A 759 -38.72 -8.24 -10.18
N ILE A 760 -37.44 -7.85 -10.19
CA ILE A 760 -37.04 -6.45 -9.98
C ILE A 760 -37.55 -5.54 -11.10
N ASP A 761 -37.50 -6.01 -12.35
CA ASP A 761 -37.91 -5.27 -13.54
C ASP A 761 -39.44 -5.13 -13.62
N ASP A 762 -40.18 -6.17 -13.21
CA ASP A 762 -41.62 -6.12 -13.00
C ASP A 762 -41.98 -5.11 -11.90
N CYS A 763 -41.25 -5.12 -10.77
CA CYS A 763 -41.47 -4.21 -9.64
C CYS A 763 -41.22 -2.75 -10.03
N ALA A 764 -40.18 -2.48 -10.84
CA ALA A 764 -39.91 -1.17 -11.41
C ALA A 764 -41.02 -0.72 -12.37
N SER A 765 -41.47 -1.61 -13.25
CA SER A 765 -42.54 -1.33 -14.22
C SER A 765 -43.89 -1.04 -13.53
N GLU A 766 -44.24 -1.82 -12.52
CA GLU A 766 -45.46 -1.59 -11.71
C GLU A 766 -45.38 -0.31 -10.87
N CYS A 767 -44.19 0.04 -10.36
CA CYS A 767 -43.99 1.32 -9.70
C CYS A 767 -44.10 2.49 -10.69
N TYR A 768 -43.44 2.41 -11.84
CA TYR A 768 -43.43 3.45 -12.86
C TYR A 768 -44.85 3.79 -13.36
N ALA A 769 -45.65 2.75 -13.65
CA ALA A 769 -47.05 2.88 -14.05
C ALA A 769 -47.98 3.39 -12.94
N SER A 770 -47.58 3.29 -11.68
CA SER A 770 -48.35 3.80 -10.54
C SER A 770 -48.03 5.27 -10.26
N LYS A 771 -49.08 6.08 -10.07
CA LYS A 771 -48.97 7.46 -9.57
C LYS A 771 -48.71 7.53 -8.06
N ASP A 772 -49.07 6.48 -7.33
CA ASP A 772 -48.90 6.42 -5.88
C ASP A 772 -47.54 5.81 -5.46
N CYS A 773 -46.65 5.53 -6.43
CA CYS A 773 -45.33 4.94 -6.18
C CYS A 773 -44.20 5.95 -6.44
N VAL A 774 -43.83 6.70 -5.40
CA VAL A 774 -42.63 7.55 -5.39
C VAL A 774 -41.35 6.72 -5.54
N SER A 775 -41.35 5.52 -4.95
CA SER A 775 -40.19 4.61 -4.91
C SER A 775 -40.62 3.19 -4.54
N PHE A 776 -39.75 2.22 -4.81
CA PHE A 776 -39.96 0.82 -4.41
C PHE A 776 -38.75 0.22 -3.70
N GLN A 777 -39.01 -0.67 -2.74
CA GLN A 777 -38.03 -1.51 -2.10
C GLN A 777 -38.10 -2.91 -2.73
N TYR A 778 -36.93 -3.45 -3.10
CA TYR A 778 -36.81 -4.82 -3.61
C TYR A 778 -35.84 -5.61 -2.73
N CYS A 779 -36.26 -6.81 -2.31
CA CYS A 779 -35.47 -7.67 -1.42
C CYS A 779 -35.28 -9.08 -1.97
N ARG A 780 -34.20 -9.71 -1.49
CA ARG A 780 -33.87 -11.12 -1.72
C ARG A 780 -35.08 -12.03 -1.43
N GLY A 781 -35.30 -12.97 -2.35
CA GLY A 781 -36.55 -13.72 -2.41
C GLY A 781 -37.67 -13.01 -3.17
N GLN A 782 -37.31 -12.13 -4.13
CA GLN A 782 -38.25 -11.50 -5.08
C GLN A 782 -39.33 -10.63 -4.41
N LYS A 783 -39.01 -9.99 -3.28
CA LYS A 783 -40.00 -9.23 -2.50
C LYS A 783 -40.03 -7.77 -2.92
N CYS A 784 -41.04 -7.42 -3.69
CA CYS A 784 -41.40 -6.06 -4.09
C CYS A 784 -42.30 -5.41 -3.01
N LEU A 785 -42.05 -4.13 -2.72
CA LEU A 785 -42.77 -3.26 -1.78
C LEU A 785 -42.71 -1.83 -2.32
N PHE A 786 -43.76 -1.02 -2.16
CA PHE A 786 -43.70 0.42 -2.47
C PHE A 786 -43.50 1.25 -1.20
N GLY A 787 -42.98 2.46 -1.38
CA GLY A 787 -42.75 3.43 -0.31
C GLY A 787 -42.87 4.88 -0.79
N GLY A 788 -42.99 5.78 0.18
CA GLY A 788 -42.85 7.23 -0.06
C GLY A 788 -41.37 7.63 -0.17
N TYR A 789 -41.11 8.94 -0.10
CA TYR A 789 -39.75 9.50 -0.06
C TYR A 789 -38.84 8.75 0.95
N VAL A 790 -37.63 8.38 0.52
CA VAL A 790 -36.59 7.80 1.38
C VAL A 790 -36.09 8.86 2.35
N THR A 791 -36.13 8.61 3.65
CA THR A 791 -35.47 9.46 4.65
C THR A 791 -34.76 8.61 5.71
N SER A 792 -33.83 9.21 6.42
CA SER A 792 -33.15 8.62 7.60
C SER A 792 -34.15 8.19 8.68
N GLU A 793 -35.23 8.96 8.87
CA GLU A 793 -36.29 8.64 9.82
C GLU A 793 -37.08 7.39 9.43
N ASN A 794 -37.39 7.19 8.14
CA ASN A 794 -38.30 6.13 7.69
C ASN A 794 -37.63 4.87 7.12
N THR A 795 -36.30 4.85 6.91
CA THR A 795 -35.53 3.67 6.46
C THR A 795 -34.55 3.11 7.50
N GLU A 796 -34.09 1.87 7.33
CA GLU A 796 -33.03 1.24 8.13
C GLU A 796 -32.17 0.25 7.31
N PHE A 797 -30.95 -0.01 7.78
CA PHE A 797 -29.96 -0.85 7.09
C PHE A 797 -30.32 -2.35 7.06
N TYR A 798 -30.33 -2.93 5.86
CA TYR A 798 -30.63 -4.33 5.61
C TYR A 798 -29.97 -4.86 4.33
N GLU A 799 -28.87 -5.59 4.48
CA GLU A 799 -28.00 -6.21 3.44
C GLU A 799 -28.72 -7.03 2.34
N ASP A 800 -29.93 -7.54 2.62
CA ASP A 800 -30.73 -8.35 1.68
C ASP A 800 -31.83 -7.53 0.95
N CYS A 801 -31.81 -6.19 1.02
CA CYS A 801 -32.76 -5.26 0.37
C CYS A 801 -32.07 -4.00 -0.19
N ASP A 802 -32.58 -3.52 -1.33
CA ASP A 802 -32.23 -2.20 -1.91
C ASP A 802 -33.52 -1.38 -2.10
N ILE A 803 -33.42 -0.05 -2.07
CA ILE A 803 -34.52 0.87 -2.41
C ILE A 803 -34.20 1.62 -3.71
N TYR A 804 -35.22 1.81 -4.54
CA TYR A 804 -35.16 2.39 -5.87
C TYR A 804 -36.05 3.63 -5.92
N VAL A 805 -35.43 4.80 -6.08
CA VAL A 805 -36.05 6.13 -6.09
C VAL A 805 -36.21 6.59 -7.54
N ARG A 806 -37.38 7.10 -7.92
CA ARG A 806 -37.64 7.54 -9.30
C ARG A 806 -36.78 8.77 -9.64
N LYS A 807 -36.03 8.70 -10.75
CA LYS A 807 -35.25 9.84 -11.31
C LYS A 807 -36.16 10.77 -12.11
N SER A 808 -35.69 11.99 -12.37
CA SER A 808 -36.30 12.86 -13.38
C SER A 808 -35.24 13.55 -14.26
N GLU A 809 -35.06 13.04 -15.50
CA GLU A 809 -34.24 13.71 -16.54
C GLU A 809 -34.81 15.08 -16.98
N LYS A 810 -36.00 15.49 -16.50
CA LYS A 810 -36.67 16.71 -16.95
C LYS A 810 -35.94 17.99 -16.53
N TYR A 811 -35.22 17.97 -15.41
CA TYR A 811 -34.64 19.17 -14.80
C TYR A 811 -33.16 19.37 -15.16
N LYS A 812 -32.74 20.62 -15.32
CA LYS A 812 -31.34 21.02 -15.48
C LYS A 812 -30.94 22.06 -14.47
N VAL A 813 -29.72 21.94 -13.94
CA VAL A 813 -29.10 22.97 -13.11
C VAL A 813 -28.98 24.28 -13.89
N THR A 814 -29.44 25.37 -13.29
CA THR A 814 -29.36 26.74 -13.85
C THR A 814 -28.20 27.52 -13.26
N GLY A 815 -27.71 27.13 -12.08
CA GLY A 815 -26.49 27.63 -11.46
C GLY A 815 -26.60 27.77 -9.95
N MET A 816 -25.72 28.60 -9.39
CA MET A 816 -25.66 28.98 -7.96
C MET A 816 -26.69 30.06 -7.57
N LYS A 817 -27.48 30.55 -8.54
CA LYS A 817 -28.45 31.63 -8.36
C LYS A 817 -29.82 31.05 -7.96
N LEU A 818 -30.08 31.03 -6.66
CA LEU A 818 -31.30 30.48 -6.07
C LEU A 818 -32.50 31.40 -6.30
N VAL A 819 -33.70 30.83 -6.38
CA VAL A 819 -34.97 31.56 -6.38
C VAL A 819 -35.39 31.85 -4.93
N SER A 820 -35.53 33.13 -4.57
CA SER A 820 -35.91 33.54 -3.20
C SER A 820 -37.38 33.28 -2.87
N GLN A 821 -38.23 33.14 -3.89
CA GLN A 821 -39.69 33.05 -3.79
C GLN A 821 -40.13 31.58 -3.70
N VAL A 822 -39.83 30.96 -2.56
CA VAL A 822 -40.12 29.55 -2.25
C VAL A 822 -41.59 29.36 -1.84
N LEU A 823 -42.23 28.29 -2.33
CA LEU A 823 -43.59 27.89 -1.96
C LEU A 823 -43.60 27.14 -0.62
N TYR A 824 -42.74 26.11 -0.51
CA TYR A 824 -42.50 25.31 0.70
C TYR A 824 -41.11 24.66 0.63
N THR A 825 -40.62 24.23 1.78
CA THR A 825 -39.31 23.58 1.92
C THR A 825 -39.47 22.23 2.62
N GLU A 826 -39.10 21.16 1.94
CA GLU A 826 -38.91 19.84 2.54
C GLU A 826 -37.45 19.61 2.92
N VAL A 827 -37.19 18.72 3.87
CA VAL A 827 -35.85 18.44 4.41
C VAL A 827 -35.48 16.96 4.32
N ASP A 828 -34.18 16.67 4.26
CA ASP A 828 -33.60 15.33 4.14
C ASP A 828 -34.13 14.48 2.96
N LEU A 829 -34.58 15.16 1.90
CA LEU A 829 -34.74 14.60 0.56
C LEU A 829 -33.42 14.70 -0.21
N ASP A 830 -33.13 13.73 -1.08
CA ASP A 830 -32.08 13.85 -2.09
C ASP A 830 -32.55 14.58 -3.36
N LEU A 831 -31.66 14.74 -4.35
CA LEU A 831 -31.93 15.49 -5.58
C LEU A 831 -32.98 14.81 -6.48
N ASP A 832 -32.97 13.48 -6.58
CA ASP A 832 -33.96 12.73 -7.37
C ASP A 832 -35.34 12.88 -6.72
N GLN A 833 -35.40 12.76 -5.39
CA GLN A 833 -36.62 12.96 -4.59
C GLN A 833 -37.17 14.38 -4.72
N CYS A 834 -36.29 15.39 -4.69
CA CYS A 834 -36.68 16.79 -4.84
C CYS A 834 -37.23 17.09 -6.25
N ALA A 835 -36.61 16.49 -7.28
CA ALA A 835 -37.11 16.58 -8.65
C ALA A 835 -38.45 15.85 -8.82
N ALA A 836 -38.63 14.68 -8.21
CA ALA A 836 -39.90 13.94 -8.21
C ALA A 836 -41.02 14.72 -7.50
N LEU A 837 -40.74 15.35 -6.36
CA LEU A 837 -41.68 16.23 -5.65
C LEU A 837 -42.10 17.44 -6.50
N CYS A 838 -41.17 18.06 -7.23
CA CYS A 838 -41.48 19.12 -8.20
C CYS A 838 -42.23 18.61 -9.44
N ASP A 839 -42.18 17.31 -9.74
CA ASP A 839 -42.87 16.70 -10.89
C ASP A 839 -44.34 16.36 -10.59
N ASP A 840 -44.64 16.00 -9.34
CA ASP A 840 -46.01 15.77 -8.86
C ASP A 840 -46.75 17.10 -8.59
N ASP A 841 -46.03 18.17 -8.21
CA ASP A 841 -46.59 19.50 -7.99
C ASP A 841 -46.73 20.31 -9.29
N GLN A 842 -47.96 20.36 -9.83
CA GLN A 842 -48.31 21.13 -11.04
C GLN A 842 -48.04 22.64 -10.96
N SER A 843 -47.75 23.19 -9.78
CA SER A 843 -47.36 24.60 -9.61
C SER A 843 -45.84 24.82 -9.70
N CYS A 844 -45.03 23.77 -9.57
CA CYS A 844 -43.58 23.86 -9.62
C CYS A 844 -43.05 24.19 -11.03
N LYS A 845 -42.03 25.03 -11.10
CA LYS A 845 -41.28 25.34 -12.33
C LYS A 845 -39.76 25.20 -12.14
N SER A 846 -39.29 25.54 -10.94
CA SER A 846 -37.92 25.32 -10.51
C SER A 846 -37.88 24.98 -9.03
N PHE A 847 -36.83 24.30 -8.59
CA PHE A 847 -36.55 24.10 -7.18
C PHE A 847 -35.12 24.50 -6.85
N ASN A 848 -34.89 25.00 -5.64
CA ASN A 848 -33.53 25.07 -5.10
C ASN A 848 -33.25 23.78 -4.33
N PHE A 849 -32.09 23.19 -4.57
CA PHE A 849 -31.60 22.06 -3.79
C PHE A 849 -30.30 22.44 -3.09
N CYS A 850 -30.32 22.34 -1.76
CA CYS A 850 -29.12 22.41 -0.92
C CYS A 850 -28.74 20.97 -0.53
N PRO A 851 -27.56 20.47 -0.96
CA PRO A 851 -27.08 19.16 -0.52
C PRO A 851 -26.84 19.16 1.00
N LYS A 852 -26.90 17.98 1.62
CA LYS A 852 -26.57 17.79 3.03
C LYS A 852 -25.14 18.26 3.31
N GLY A 853 -24.94 18.88 4.47
CA GLY A 853 -23.63 19.26 5.01
C GLY A 853 -23.77 19.50 6.51
N LYS A 854 -23.24 20.61 7.02
CA LYS A 854 -23.53 21.09 8.38
C LYS A 854 -25.03 21.29 8.66
N ALA A 855 -25.83 21.51 7.62
CA ALA A 855 -27.29 21.51 7.67
C ALA A 855 -27.88 20.23 7.03
N PRO A 856 -29.08 19.78 7.41
CA PRO A 856 -29.83 18.77 6.65
C PRO A 856 -30.05 19.22 5.21
N ALA A 857 -30.25 18.28 4.30
CA ALA A 857 -30.54 18.62 2.89
C ALA A 857 -31.86 19.42 2.81
N GLN A 858 -31.96 20.36 1.88
CA GLN A 858 -33.17 21.16 1.69
C GLN A 858 -33.63 21.12 0.24
N CYS A 859 -34.91 20.78 0.05
CA CYS A 859 -35.62 20.86 -1.21
C CYS A 859 -36.63 22.01 -1.13
N GLN A 860 -36.38 23.09 -1.87
CA GLN A 860 -37.21 24.31 -1.85
C GLN A 860 -37.99 24.41 -3.16
N ILE A 861 -39.27 24.08 -3.13
CA ILE A 861 -40.15 24.02 -4.30
C ILE A 861 -40.61 25.44 -4.69
N THR A 862 -40.57 25.81 -5.97
CA THR A 862 -40.92 27.18 -6.43
C THR A 862 -41.73 27.19 -7.73
N SER A 863 -42.65 28.16 -7.87
CA SER A 863 -43.43 28.42 -9.09
C SER A 863 -42.77 29.41 -10.05
N TYR A 864 -41.50 29.76 -9.80
CA TYR A 864 -40.74 30.79 -10.51
C TYR A 864 -39.54 30.21 -11.23
N SER A 865 -38.92 31.01 -12.10
CA SER A 865 -37.76 30.63 -12.91
C SER A 865 -36.70 31.73 -12.86
N THR A 866 -35.44 31.33 -12.71
CA THR A 866 -34.24 32.16 -12.85
C THR A 866 -34.12 32.86 -14.21
N LYS A 867 -34.86 32.38 -15.23
CA LYS A 867 -34.97 33.00 -16.56
C LYS A 867 -35.99 34.16 -16.63
N ASP A 868 -36.94 34.26 -15.71
CA ASP A 868 -37.85 35.41 -15.63
C ASP A 868 -37.13 36.59 -14.92
N PRO A 869 -36.96 37.75 -15.57
CA PRO A 869 -36.28 38.91 -14.97
C PRO A 869 -37.02 39.54 -13.78
N LYS A 870 -38.22 39.05 -13.42
CA LYS A 870 -38.95 39.45 -12.20
C LYS A 870 -38.69 38.56 -10.99
N THR A 871 -38.03 37.42 -11.16
CA THR A 871 -37.76 36.48 -10.08
C THR A 871 -36.67 37.02 -9.16
N GLU A 872 -37.00 37.20 -7.87
CA GLU A 872 -36.02 37.56 -6.84
C GLU A 872 -35.08 36.38 -6.56
N SER A 873 -33.79 36.68 -6.33
CA SER A 873 -32.74 35.66 -6.29
C SER A 873 -31.56 36.00 -5.38
N VAL A 874 -30.91 34.97 -4.85
CA VAL A 874 -29.69 35.05 -4.02
C VAL A 874 -28.63 34.06 -4.55
N GLU A 875 -27.35 34.43 -4.55
CA GLU A 875 -26.27 33.48 -4.87
C GLU A 875 -25.88 32.61 -3.67
N SER A 876 -25.57 31.35 -3.91
CA SER A 876 -25.10 30.38 -2.91
C SER A 876 -23.94 29.55 -3.46
N SER A 877 -22.85 29.43 -2.69
CA SER A 877 -21.72 28.57 -3.03
C SER A 877 -21.97 27.07 -2.82
N ILE A 878 -23.08 26.71 -2.17
CA ILE A 878 -23.39 25.33 -1.73
C ILE A 878 -24.65 24.78 -2.40
N CYS A 879 -25.66 25.62 -2.63
CA CYS A 879 -26.95 25.20 -3.17
C CYS A 879 -27.08 25.57 -4.66
N HIS A 880 -27.92 24.83 -5.37
CA HIS A 880 -28.15 25.04 -6.80
C HIS A 880 -29.65 25.14 -7.12
N ASN A 881 -30.01 25.93 -8.14
CA ASN A 881 -31.35 25.93 -8.70
C ASN A 881 -31.45 24.97 -9.92
N PHE A 882 -32.60 24.33 -10.07
CA PHE A 882 -32.91 23.36 -11.12
C PHE A 882 -34.24 23.69 -11.78
N GLU A 883 -34.28 23.74 -13.11
CA GLU A 883 -35.47 24.09 -13.90
C GLU A 883 -35.86 23.00 -14.88
N SER A 884 -37.17 22.84 -15.08
CA SER A 884 -37.71 21.92 -16.09
C SER A 884 -37.30 22.36 -17.50
N THR A 885 -36.97 21.38 -18.33
CA THR A 885 -36.61 21.54 -19.75
C THR A 885 -37.77 21.31 -20.70
N VAL A 886 -38.89 20.81 -20.20
CA VAL A 886 -40.12 20.58 -20.97
C VAL A 886 -40.90 21.89 -21.03
N LYS A 887 -41.13 22.45 -22.23
CA LYS A 887 -42.06 23.58 -22.42
C LYS A 887 -43.42 23.18 -21.85
N SER A 888 -44.01 24.01 -20.97
CA SER A 888 -45.33 23.72 -20.44
C SER A 888 -46.39 23.89 -21.53
N LYS A 889 -47.53 23.19 -21.41
CA LYS A 889 -48.66 23.39 -22.34
C LYS A 889 -49.25 24.82 -22.28
N ALA A 890 -48.92 25.62 -21.27
CA ALA A 890 -49.25 27.05 -21.24
C ALA A 890 -48.42 27.86 -22.26
N ASP A 891 -47.12 27.59 -22.35
CA ASP A 891 -46.20 28.30 -23.26
C ASP A 891 -46.53 28.03 -24.74
N ALA A 892 -47.02 26.82 -25.04
CA ALA A 892 -47.46 26.42 -26.38
C ALA A 892 -48.76 27.11 -26.83
N ILE A 893 -49.55 27.66 -25.90
CA ILE A 893 -50.80 28.39 -26.19
C ILE A 893 -50.52 29.88 -26.45
N SER A 894 -49.50 30.48 -25.82
CA SER A 894 -49.09 31.85 -26.12
C SER A 894 -48.43 32.04 -27.49
N ASP A 895 -47.72 31.02 -28.00
CA ASP A 895 -46.98 31.09 -29.27
C ASP A 895 -47.90 31.09 -30.52
N ASN A 896 -49.22 30.89 -30.37
CA ASN A 896 -50.18 30.69 -31.47
C ASN A 896 -51.19 31.84 -31.69
N SER A 897 -50.79 33.09 -31.41
CA SER A 897 -51.54 34.28 -31.83
C SER A 897 -50.79 35.02 -32.96
N PRO A 898 -51.42 35.39 -34.08
CA PRO A 898 -50.73 36.04 -35.20
C PRO A 898 -50.22 37.44 -34.82
N ASP A 899 -48.99 37.73 -35.26
CA ASP A 899 -48.17 38.89 -34.89
C ASP A 899 -48.75 40.25 -35.36
N VAL A 900 -49.67 40.82 -34.57
CA VAL A 900 -50.16 42.20 -34.77
C VAL A 900 -49.14 43.19 -34.23
N LYS A 901 -48.16 43.55 -35.07
CA LYS A 901 -47.15 44.56 -34.77
C LYS A 901 -47.77 45.94 -34.48
N VAL A 902 -47.90 46.27 -33.20
CA VAL A 902 -48.07 47.65 -32.72
C VAL A 902 -46.77 48.08 -32.04
N SER A 903 -46.06 49.04 -32.62
CA SER A 903 -44.85 49.61 -32.04
C SER A 903 -45.18 50.55 -30.87
N GLY A 904 -44.77 50.23 -29.64
CA GLY A 904 -45.06 51.10 -28.49
C GLY A 904 -44.38 50.76 -27.16
N VAL A 905 -43.29 51.49 -26.87
CA VAL A 905 -42.83 51.91 -25.52
C VAL A 905 -42.27 50.83 -24.55
N SER A 906 -41.11 51.14 -23.97
CA SER A 906 -40.43 50.34 -22.95
C SER A 906 -40.92 50.62 -21.51
N GLY A 907 -40.51 49.79 -20.55
CA GLY A 907 -41.02 49.78 -19.17
C GLY A 907 -40.67 51.00 -18.31
N GLY A 908 -41.36 52.12 -18.52
CA GLY A 908 -41.33 53.31 -17.64
C GLY A 908 -42.70 53.96 -17.39
N GLY A 909 -43.79 53.40 -17.93
CA GLY A 909 -45.08 54.10 -18.06
C GLY A 909 -46.19 53.78 -17.06
N VAL A 910 -46.06 52.75 -16.21
CA VAL A 910 -47.22 52.22 -15.45
C VAL A 910 -47.54 53.04 -14.18
N PHE A 911 -46.53 53.56 -13.48
CA PHE A 911 -46.77 54.44 -12.31
C PHE A 911 -47.37 55.81 -12.69
N GLY A 912 -47.08 56.30 -13.91
CA GLY A 912 -47.57 57.59 -14.38
C GLY A 912 -49.09 57.63 -14.61
N ILE A 913 -49.68 56.56 -15.16
CA ILE A 913 -51.10 56.53 -15.51
C ILE A 913 -51.99 56.49 -14.26
N ILE A 914 -51.60 55.72 -13.23
CA ILE A 914 -52.34 55.64 -11.96
C ILE A 914 -52.32 57.00 -11.23
N MET A 915 -51.17 57.68 -11.21
CA MET A 915 -51.08 59.05 -10.68
C MET A 915 -51.89 60.07 -11.50
N LEU A 916 -51.88 59.97 -12.84
CA LEU A 916 -52.64 60.91 -13.68
C LEU A 916 -54.15 60.83 -13.42
N PHE A 917 -54.71 59.62 -13.26
CA PHE A 917 -56.12 59.45 -12.90
C PHE A 917 -56.43 59.92 -11.47
N LEU A 918 -55.51 59.76 -10.50
CA LEU A 918 -55.67 60.32 -9.15
C LEU A 918 -55.68 61.86 -9.16
N PHE A 919 -54.76 62.50 -9.90
CA PHE A 919 -54.72 63.97 -10.00
C PHE A 919 -55.91 64.55 -10.76
N ILE A 920 -56.34 63.94 -11.86
CA ILE A 920 -57.54 64.37 -12.59
C ILE A 920 -58.81 64.14 -11.76
N GLY A 921 -58.90 63.03 -11.02
CA GLY A 921 -60.00 62.76 -10.09
C GLY A 921 -60.10 63.79 -8.97
N LEU A 922 -58.97 64.17 -8.36
CA LEU A 922 -58.93 65.20 -7.32
C LEU A 922 -59.27 66.61 -7.84
N PHE A 923 -58.79 67.00 -9.03
CA PHE A 923 -59.15 68.29 -9.62
C PHE A 923 -60.63 68.37 -10.04
N ALA A 924 -61.20 67.28 -10.58
CA ALA A 924 -62.61 67.22 -10.91
C ALA A 924 -63.51 67.20 -9.66
N GLY A 925 -63.05 66.60 -8.57
CA GLY A 925 -63.82 66.43 -7.33
C GLY A 925 -63.96 67.68 -6.45
N TYR A 926 -63.06 68.67 -6.56
CA TYR A 926 -62.97 69.76 -5.57
C TYR A 926 -63.29 71.18 -6.09
N VAL A 927 -63.47 71.38 -7.40
CA VAL A 927 -63.75 72.71 -8.00
C VAL A 927 -65.23 72.86 -8.44
N GLY A 928 -66.07 71.86 -8.20
CA GLY A 928 -67.48 71.85 -8.62
C GLY A 928 -68.38 72.94 -7.99
N PRO A 929 -68.37 73.15 -6.65
CA PRO A 929 -69.38 73.98 -5.99
C PRO A 929 -68.82 75.20 -5.23
N TYR A 930 -68.18 76.16 -5.92
CA TYR A 930 -67.81 77.45 -5.29
C TYR A 930 -68.03 78.71 -6.16
N VAL A 931 -68.75 78.61 -7.28
CA VAL A 931 -69.03 79.75 -8.19
C VAL A 931 -70.54 80.07 -8.29
N TYR A 932 -71.38 79.47 -7.43
CA TYR A 932 -72.78 79.87 -7.31
C TYR A 932 -73.25 79.96 -5.86
N THR A 933 -73.65 81.16 -5.46
CA THR A 933 -73.89 81.62 -4.08
C THR A 933 -72.62 81.66 -3.20
N LYS A 934 -72.36 82.70 -2.39
CA LYS A 934 -73.14 83.93 -2.20
C LYS A 934 -72.29 85.13 -1.81
N VAL A 935 -72.72 86.28 -2.30
CA VAL A 935 -72.42 87.64 -1.81
C VAL A 935 -72.30 87.71 -0.28
N LYS A 936 -71.12 88.11 0.24
CA LYS A 936 -71.01 89.28 1.15
C LYS A 936 -69.57 89.76 1.43
N SER A 937 -69.46 91.07 1.62
CA SER A 937 -68.58 91.85 2.54
C SER A 937 -67.56 91.10 3.41
N ALA A 938 -66.33 91.59 3.63
CA ALA A 938 -65.66 92.82 3.15
C ALA A 938 -64.14 92.76 3.47
N ASP A 939 -63.41 93.86 3.25
CA ASP A 939 -62.34 94.44 4.11
C ASP A 939 -61.24 93.54 4.77
N LEU A 940 -59.95 93.93 4.83
CA LEU A 940 -59.26 95.18 4.44
C LEU A 940 -57.73 94.95 4.42
N ASN A 941 -57.03 95.70 3.54
CA ASN A 941 -55.64 96.20 3.68
C ASN A 941 -54.41 95.27 3.81
N ARG A 942 -53.37 95.68 3.04
CA ARG A 942 -51.91 95.66 3.32
C ARG A 942 -51.13 94.31 3.34
N SER A 943 -49.82 94.27 3.05
CA SER A 943 -48.96 95.06 2.13
C SER A 943 -47.50 94.60 2.22
N LYS A 944 -46.77 94.52 1.08
CA LYS A 944 -45.30 94.75 0.94
C LYS A 944 -44.33 93.81 1.72
N ASP A 945 -43.06 93.60 1.38
CA ASP A 945 -42.27 93.84 0.15
C ASP A 945 -40.93 93.07 0.21
N TYR A 946 -40.32 92.83 -0.97
CA TYR A 946 -38.87 92.74 -1.29
C TYR A 946 -37.83 91.86 -0.55
N ALA A 947 -37.03 91.20 -1.41
CA ALA A 947 -35.55 91.10 -1.44
C ALA A 947 -34.76 90.29 -0.38
N GLU A 948 -34.29 89.10 -0.79
CA GLU A 948 -32.92 88.88 -1.32
C GLU A 948 -31.74 89.64 -0.66
N TRP A 949 -30.71 88.92 -0.18
CA TRP A 949 -29.30 89.03 -0.63
C TRP A 949 -28.43 87.85 -0.12
N SER A 950 -27.19 87.76 -0.61
CA SER A 950 -26.25 86.64 -0.43
C SER A 950 -25.00 87.02 0.39
N LYS A 951 -24.19 86.03 0.82
CA LYS A 951 -22.83 85.73 0.26
C LYS A 951 -22.06 84.62 1.03
N HIS A 952 -21.13 83.97 0.33
CA HIS A 952 -19.94 83.24 0.85
C HIS A 952 -18.94 84.20 1.57
N GLU A 953 -17.81 83.79 2.21
CA GLU A 953 -16.88 82.65 2.00
C GLU A 953 -15.90 82.47 3.18
N ASN A 954 -15.35 81.25 3.39
CA ASN A 954 -14.01 80.83 3.92
C ASN A 954 -13.38 81.50 5.20
N ASP A 955 -12.22 81.12 5.76
CA ASP A 955 -11.11 80.18 5.43
C ASP A 955 -10.52 79.54 6.74
N ASP A 956 -9.89 78.35 6.86
CA ASP A 956 -9.92 77.08 6.08
C ASP A 956 -10.14 75.82 7.02
N ASP A 957 -9.25 74.99 7.61
CA ASP A 957 -7.79 74.67 7.63
C ASP A 957 -7.57 73.43 8.58
N ASP A 958 -6.78 72.35 8.40
CA ASP A 958 -6.40 71.51 7.23
C ASP A 958 -5.90 70.06 7.64
N GLN A 959 -5.89 69.07 6.69
CA GLN A 959 -5.18 67.76 6.47
C GLN A 959 -4.43 66.92 7.57
N THR A 960 -3.98 65.66 7.38
CA THR A 960 -3.88 64.63 6.28
C THR A 960 -3.98 63.21 6.91
N GLU A 961 -4.72 62.21 6.40
CA GLU A 961 -4.53 61.27 5.26
C GLU A 961 -3.77 59.94 5.53
N ILE A 962 -4.34 58.87 4.96
CA ILE A 962 -3.78 57.59 4.42
C ILE A 962 -2.86 56.77 5.34
#